data_AF-A0A7J9YYS8-F1
#
_entry.id   AF-A0A7J9YYS8-F1
#
_cell.length_a   1.000
_cell.length_b   1.000
_cell.length_c   1.000
_cell.angle_alpha   90.00
_cell.angle_beta   90.00
_cell.angle_gamma   90.00
#
_symmetry.space_group_name_H-M   'P 1'
#
loop_
_entity.id
_entity.type
_entity.pdbx_description
1 polymer ?
#
loop_
_entity_poly.entity_id
_entity_poly.type
_entity_poly.pdbx_seq_one_letter_code
_entity_poly.pdbx_strand_id
1 'polypeptide(L)'
;MTAAWVQDASIVDSYAHPVAPAERFSIAQVTPHPWGARHEVNEFVARVSEQLSARGHRVVIAAPSESRRAVHESRRAIAAAGERPAAVFEAGDAAGRGGPAVLALGSGIALPRGPRPRAAPLPVDVSRALEGLLGGVDFDFVHVHDPFAPSVASAALRHSRSLNVGSFHEASERILSTQVARPLVEIFLGRLDARTVSCRTTAELIERFFWGTYELAEPGADHDVEPNWPFAEGAGADANGPGAAAKRAGERPMRIAFCLAEERGALRMFLRALRRLPLDRDWEVAVWLEHPADLRISQRLRERVRVVGPADASPESVIAAADVLCAASGGPRAAPALLRAALATGTIPVASHLDVYTELLGDGERGLLFPAGDTITLSGQLTRLLEGPALRAELARGAGRSVRDWGAVADQVEAIYERVAARRHDPRGNPELRRRVSRRREIHVDLHMHTDHSSDCATSVETLLATAGERGLGAIAITDHNEISGALAAREMAADFGVEVIVAEEIKTGEEGEVIGLFLSERIERGMTMAETIAEIRRQHGLVYVPHPFDRLHSVPDYEHLLEIVEEIDILEVFNPRVALTAFNEEAERFAAKYRIVPGAGSDSHVAQGLGSVMIRLHAFEGPQEFLEAMRDADIIRKQRNLIYVQALKLLQTGGGRGGRRLSGGPRPRARAGKR
;
A
#
# COMPACT_ATOMS: atom_id res chain seq x y z
N MET A 1 -45.98 -15.24 36.04
CA MET A 1 -45.12 -15.88 37.07
C MET A 1 -43.80 -16.25 36.42
N THR A 2 -42.62 -15.90 36.87
CA THR A 2 -42.09 -14.87 37.79
C THR A 2 -40.57 -15.02 37.61
N ALA A 3 -39.86 -13.91 37.46
CA ALA A 3 -38.40 -13.86 37.41
C ALA A 3 -37.75 -14.31 38.73
N ALA A 4 -36.48 -14.74 38.67
CA ALA A 4 -35.36 -14.47 39.61
C ALA A 4 -34.26 -15.54 39.39
N TRP A 5 -33.13 -15.24 38.73
CA TRP A 5 -31.93 -14.52 39.19
C TRP A 5 -31.00 -15.32 40.14
N VAL A 6 -29.92 -15.88 39.54
CA VAL A 6 -28.48 -15.55 39.76
C VAL A 6 -27.65 -16.11 40.95
N GLN A 7 -26.39 -16.48 40.60
CA GLN A 7 -25.10 -16.63 41.34
C GLN A 7 -24.89 -17.87 42.24
N ASP A 8 -23.71 -18.51 42.32
CA ASP A 8 -22.33 -17.97 42.24
C ASP A 8 -21.25 -19.03 41.86
N ALA A 9 -20.01 -18.55 41.69
CA ALA A 9 -18.94 -19.01 40.79
C ALA A 9 -17.76 -19.84 41.36
N SER A 10 -16.86 -20.21 40.42
CA SER A 10 -15.40 -20.45 40.50
C SER A 10 -14.88 -21.90 40.62
N ILE A 11 -14.12 -22.39 39.62
CA ILE A 11 -12.65 -22.29 39.48
C ILE A 11 -12.24 -22.73 38.06
N VAL A 12 -11.10 -22.17 37.64
CA VAL A 12 -10.51 -21.95 36.32
C VAL A 12 -9.81 -23.21 35.77
N ASP A 13 -9.99 -23.51 34.49
CA ASP A 13 -8.99 -24.22 33.69
C ASP A 13 -8.79 -23.47 32.38
N SER A 14 -7.56 -22.98 32.19
CA SER A 14 -7.13 -22.23 31.02
C SER A 14 -7.04 -23.16 29.81
N TYR A 15 -8.04 -23.13 28.94
CA TYR A 15 -7.87 -23.59 27.57
C TYR A 15 -7.22 -22.45 26.79
N ALA A 16 -5.92 -22.58 26.55
CA ALA A 16 -5.25 -21.83 25.50
C ALA A 16 -6.07 -22.02 24.21
N HIS A 17 -6.62 -20.92 23.69
CA HIS A 17 -7.22 -20.93 22.38
C HIS A 17 -6.15 -21.36 21.38
N PRO A 18 -6.39 -22.36 20.52
CA PRO A 18 -5.57 -22.51 19.33
C PRO A 18 -5.75 -21.21 18.55
N VAL A 19 -4.67 -20.44 18.43
CA VAL A 19 -4.55 -19.35 17.47
C VAL A 19 -5.05 -19.91 16.14
N ALA A 20 -6.12 -19.34 15.58
CA ALA A 20 -6.58 -19.72 14.25
C ALA A 20 -5.35 -19.67 13.32
N PRO A 21 -5.11 -20.67 12.46
CA PRO A 21 -3.94 -20.60 11.58
C PRO A 21 -4.01 -19.29 10.80
N ALA A 22 -2.98 -18.45 10.95
CA ALA A 22 -2.86 -17.19 10.24
C ALA A 22 -3.18 -17.43 8.76
N GLU A 23 -4.04 -16.59 8.20
CA GLU A 23 -4.49 -16.75 6.82
C GLU A 23 -3.25 -16.69 5.91
N ARG A 24 -2.99 -17.76 5.15
CA ARG A 24 -1.79 -17.83 4.32
C ARG A 24 -1.94 -16.94 3.09
N PHE A 25 -1.46 -15.71 3.21
CA PHE A 25 -1.47 -14.74 2.11
C PHE A 25 -0.49 -15.06 0.98
N SER A 26 -0.88 -14.62 -0.22
CA SER A 26 -0.02 -14.45 -1.39
C SER A 26 0.43 -12.99 -1.52
N ILE A 27 1.75 -12.77 -1.56
CA ILE A 27 2.35 -11.44 -1.37
C ILE A 27 3.37 -11.16 -2.48
N ALA A 28 3.22 -10.03 -3.15
CA ALA A 28 4.24 -9.46 -4.04
C ALA A 28 4.92 -8.27 -3.35
N GLN A 29 6.20 -8.42 -3.02
CA GLN A 29 7.06 -7.36 -2.48
C GLN A 29 7.74 -6.66 -3.66
N VAL A 30 7.53 -5.35 -3.83
CA VAL A 30 8.05 -4.59 -4.98
C VAL A 30 9.00 -3.51 -4.52
N THR A 31 10.28 -3.67 -4.87
CA THR A 31 11.34 -2.71 -4.55
C THR A 31 11.73 -1.88 -5.78
N PRO A 32 12.03 -0.57 -5.61
CA PRO A 32 12.49 0.28 -6.71
C PRO A 32 14.00 0.10 -6.98
N HIS A 33 14.73 -0.59 -6.11
CA HIS A 33 16.18 -0.71 -6.18
C HIS A 33 16.64 -1.98 -6.91
N PRO A 34 17.68 -1.91 -7.76
CA PRO A 34 18.22 -3.08 -8.43
C PRO A 34 18.63 -4.20 -7.45
N TRP A 35 18.15 -5.41 -7.69
CA TRP A 35 18.48 -6.58 -6.89
C TRP A 35 19.91 -7.04 -7.14
N GLY A 36 20.63 -7.38 -6.06
CA GLY A 36 22.01 -7.84 -6.08
C GLY A 36 23.04 -6.83 -5.55
N ALA A 37 22.72 -5.54 -5.52
CA ALA A 37 23.51 -4.53 -4.80
C ALA A 37 22.99 -4.38 -3.35
N ARG A 38 23.90 -4.20 -2.38
CA ARG A 38 23.52 -3.89 -0.99
C ARG A 38 22.76 -2.56 -0.94
N HIS A 39 21.53 -2.62 -0.42
CA HIS A 39 20.65 -1.46 -0.22
C HIS A 39 19.72 -1.74 0.96
N GLU A 40 19.53 -0.78 1.86
CA GLU A 40 18.76 -0.98 3.10
C GLU A 40 17.31 -1.43 2.81
N VAL A 41 16.65 -0.84 1.80
CA VAL A 41 15.31 -1.27 1.35
C VAL A 41 15.30 -2.73 0.89
N ASN A 42 16.30 -3.17 0.12
CA ASN A 42 16.36 -4.56 -0.36
C ASN A 42 16.64 -5.53 0.79
N GLU A 43 17.41 -5.12 1.79
CA GLU A 43 17.65 -5.88 3.01
C GLU A 43 16.35 -6.05 3.81
N PHE A 44 15.62 -4.96 4.04
CA PHE A 44 14.30 -5.02 4.69
C PHE A 44 13.36 -5.97 3.93
N VAL A 45 13.25 -5.81 2.61
CA VAL A 45 12.42 -6.65 1.75
C VAL A 45 12.84 -8.12 1.87
N ALA A 46 14.14 -8.41 1.76
CA ALA A 46 14.64 -9.78 1.86
C ALA A 46 14.32 -10.41 3.22
N ARG A 47 14.67 -9.72 4.31
CA ARG A 47 14.51 -10.21 5.68
C ARG A 47 13.06 -10.44 6.05
N VAL A 48 12.19 -9.48 5.77
CA VAL A 48 10.74 -9.62 6.03
C VAL A 48 10.15 -10.73 5.15
N SER A 49 10.55 -10.82 3.88
CA SER A 49 10.05 -11.88 2.98
C SER A 49 10.50 -13.29 3.37
N GLU A 50 11.73 -13.45 3.87
CA GLU A 50 12.23 -14.71 4.43
C GLU A 50 11.38 -15.14 5.63
N GLN A 51 11.13 -14.22 6.55
CA GLN A 51 10.31 -14.47 7.75
C GLN A 51 8.86 -14.80 7.39
N LEU A 52 8.23 -14.06 6.47
CA LEU A 52 6.87 -14.36 5.98
C LEU A 52 6.81 -15.72 5.26
N SER A 53 7.81 -16.04 4.44
CA SER A 53 7.88 -17.35 3.76
C SER A 53 8.03 -18.50 4.75
N ALA A 54 8.83 -18.31 5.81
CA ALA A 54 9.00 -19.30 6.88
C ALA A 54 7.70 -19.54 7.67
N ARG A 55 6.84 -18.52 7.81
CA ARG A 55 5.48 -18.64 8.37
C ARG A 55 4.46 -19.28 7.40
N GLY A 56 4.85 -19.57 6.16
CA GLY A 56 4.05 -20.29 5.18
C GLY A 56 3.29 -19.42 4.17
N HIS A 57 3.55 -18.10 4.16
CA HIS A 57 3.05 -17.22 3.10
C HIS A 57 3.73 -17.50 1.77
N ARG A 58 3.01 -17.24 0.68
CA ARG A 58 3.58 -17.32 -0.67
C ARG A 58 4.12 -15.96 -1.05
N VAL A 59 5.42 -15.77 -0.97
CA VAL A 59 6.06 -14.47 -1.21
C VAL A 59 6.87 -14.49 -2.50
N VAL A 60 6.71 -13.43 -3.30
CA VAL A 60 7.58 -13.12 -4.43
C VAL A 60 8.14 -11.72 -4.27
N ILE A 61 9.40 -11.53 -4.61
CA ILE A 61 10.07 -10.23 -4.63
C ILE A 61 10.23 -9.81 -6.09
N ALA A 62 9.65 -8.69 -6.48
CA ALA A 62 9.76 -8.12 -7.81
C ALA A 62 10.69 -6.90 -7.77
N ALA A 63 11.78 -6.96 -8.53
CA ALA A 63 12.84 -5.95 -8.47
C ALA A 63 13.46 -5.70 -9.84
N PRO A 64 13.99 -4.49 -10.12
CA PRO A 64 14.91 -4.31 -11.23
C PRO A 64 16.18 -5.18 -11.04
N SER A 65 16.87 -5.51 -12.12
CA SER A 65 18.16 -6.23 -12.07
C SER A 65 19.02 -5.90 -13.27
N GLU A 66 20.34 -5.93 -13.08
CA GLU A 66 21.32 -5.84 -14.17
C GLU A 66 21.60 -7.22 -14.82
N SER A 67 21.16 -8.30 -14.19
CA SER A 67 21.37 -9.67 -14.69
C SER A 67 20.40 -10.00 -15.82
N ARG A 68 20.91 -10.01 -17.06
CA ARG A 68 20.14 -10.41 -18.25
C ARG A 68 19.57 -11.83 -18.14
N ARG A 69 20.31 -12.75 -17.52
CA ARG A 69 19.87 -14.12 -17.30
C ARG A 69 18.67 -14.17 -16.36
N ALA A 70 18.75 -13.49 -15.22
CA ALA A 70 17.65 -13.43 -14.26
C ALA A 70 16.39 -12.82 -14.90
N VAL A 71 16.53 -11.73 -15.66
CA VAL A 71 15.41 -11.10 -16.37
C VAL A 71 14.74 -12.07 -17.35
N HIS A 72 15.52 -12.87 -18.09
CA HIS A 72 14.97 -13.85 -19.01
C HIS A 72 14.21 -14.97 -18.30
N GLU A 73 14.79 -15.51 -17.22
CA GLU A 73 14.17 -16.56 -16.41
C GLU A 73 12.85 -16.06 -15.77
N SER A 74 12.84 -14.85 -15.20
CA SER A 74 11.65 -14.24 -14.62
C SER A 74 10.55 -13.98 -15.65
N ARG A 75 10.89 -13.52 -16.86
CA ARG A 75 9.89 -13.35 -17.94
C ARG A 75 9.23 -14.65 -18.34
N ARG A 76 9.99 -15.76 -18.39
CA ARG A 76 9.43 -17.07 -18.67
C ARG A 76 8.48 -17.52 -17.57
N ALA A 77 8.83 -17.29 -16.30
CA ALA A 77 7.96 -17.59 -15.17
C ALA A 77 6.67 -16.76 -15.19
N ILE A 78 6.76 -15.45 -15.45
CA ILE A 78 5.61 -14.55 -15.55
C ILE A 78 4.70 -14.96 -16.72
N ALA A 79 5.26 -15.30 -17.88
CA ALA A 79 4.47 -15.78 -19.02
C ALA A 79 3.75 -17.10 -18.72
N ALA A 80 4.40 -18.02 -17.99
CA ALA A 80 3.79 -19.28 -17.58
C ALA A 80 2.73 -19.10 -16.47
N ALA A 81 2.76 -17.98 -15.73
CA ALA A 81 1.88 -17.74 -14.60
C ALA A 81 0.40 -17.70 -14.97
N GLY A 82 0.08 -17.26 -16.20
CA GLY A 82 -1.31 -17.23 -16.70
C GLY A 82 -1.97 -18.60 -16.78
N GLU A 83 -1.20 -19.69 -16.93
CA GLU A 83 -1.72 -21.07 -16.87
C GLU A 83 -1.39 -21.75 -15.54
N ARG A 84 -0.23 -21.42 -14.95
CA ARG A 84 0.27 -22.02 -13.70
C ARG A 84 0.77 -20.92 -12.76
N PRO A 85 -0.10 -20.32 -11.94
CA PRO A 85 0.29 -19.23 -11.02
C PRO A 85 1.40 -19.60 -10.03
N ALA A 86 1.60 -20.90 -9.74
CA ALA A 86 2.70 -21.37 -8.89
C ALA A 86 4.10 -21.07 -9.48
N ALA A 87 4.22 -20.95 -10.81
CA ALA A 87 5.51 -20.80 -11.49
C ALA A 87 6.32 -19.58 -11.03
N VAL A 88 5.67 -18.48 -10.62
CA VAL A 88 6.37 -17.28 -10.15
C VAL A 88 6.95 -17.43 -8.74
N PHE A 89 6.39 -18.32 -7.93
CA PHE A 89 6.87 -18.63 -6.57
C PHE A 89 7.98 -19.69 -6.59
N GLU A 90 8.07 -20.46 -7.67
CA GLU A 90 9.13 -21.45 -7.91
C GLU A 90 10.35 -20.83 -8.62
N ALA A 91 10.20 -19.63 -9.19
CA ALA A 91 11.16 -18.99 -10.08
C ALA A 91 12.50 -18.58 -9.45
N GLY A 92 12.73 -18.86 -8.17
CA GLY A 92 13.95 -18.50 -7.43
C GLY A 92 14.78 -19.69 -6.91
N ASP A 93 14.30 -20.93 -7.05
CA ASP A 93 14.97 -22.09 -6.42
C ASP A 93 16.24 -22.56 -7.18
N ALA A 94 16.63 -21.87 -8.25
CA ALA A 94 17.84 -22.19 -9.01
C ALA A 94 19.15 -22.02 -8.20
N ALA A 95 19.10 -21.34 -7.04
CA ALA A 95 20.22 -21.19 -6.11
C ALA A 95 20.18 -22.12 -4.88
N GLY A 96 19.09 -22.88 -4.67
CA GLY A 96 18.97 -23.90 -3.61
C GLY A 96 19.08 -23.37 -2.16
N ARG A 97 18.74 -22.09 -1.90
CA ARG A 97 18.89 -21.44 -0.59
C ARG A 97 17.60 -21.35 0.25
N GLY A 98 16.48 -21.91 -0.20
CA GLY A 98 15.25 -22.02 0.61
C GLY A 98 14.58 -20.69 0.99
N GLY A 99 14.70 -19.65 0.14
CA GLY A 99 14.12 -18.31 0.36
C GLY A 99 13.05 -17.92 -0.66
N PRO A 100 12.42 -16.73 -0.51
CA PRO A 100 11.38 -16.24 -1.43
C PRO A 100 11.90 -16.08 -2.86
N ALA A 101 11.03 -16.31 -3.84
CA ALA A 101 11.40 -16.16 -5.26
C ALA A 101 11.66 -14.69 -5.61
N VAL A 102 12.73 -14.43 -6.36
CA VAL A 102 13.06 -13.08 -6.84
C VAL A 102 12.86 -13.00 -8.35
N LEU A 103 11.94 -12.13 -8.78
CA LEU A 103 11.65 -11.83 -10.16
C LEU A 103 12.35 -10.54 -10.60
N ALA A 104 13.29 -10.70 -11.52
CA ALA A 104 13.97 -9.60 -12.18
C ALA A 104 13.09 -9.03 -13.32
N LEU A 105 12.59 -7.81 -13.14
CA LEU A 105 11.63 -7.19 -14.06
C LEU A 105 12.28 -6.49 -15.27
N GLY A 106 13.57 -6.20 -15.22
CA GLY A 106 14.34 -5.52 -16.26
C GLY A 106 15.43 -4.60 -15.70
N SER A 107 16.10 -3.84 -16.57
CA SER A 107 17.05 -2.80 -16.13
C SER A 107 16.28 -1.68 -15.44
N GLY A 108 16.65 -1.34 -14.20
CA GLY A 108 16.01 -0.25 -13.45
C GLY A 108 16.22 1.12 -14.07
N ILE A 109 15.43 2.11 -13.65
CA ILE A 109 15.70 3.51 -13.95
C ILE A 109 16.80 3.99 -13.00
N ALA A 110 17.85 4.62 -13.53
CA ALA A 110 18.74 5.39 -12.69
C ALA A 110 17.96 6.58 -12.09
N LEU A 111 17.62 6.52 -10.82
CA LEU A 111 17.05 7.66 -10.10
C LEU A 111 18.05 8.83 -10.21
N PRO A 112 17.63 9.98 -10.74
CA PRO A 112 18.57 10.97 -11.21
C PRO A 112 19.25 11.69 -10.03
N ARG A 113 20.60 11.71 -10.03
CA ARG A 113 21.44 12.33 -8.99
C ARG A 113 22.00 13.67 -9.51
N GLY A 114 21.77 14.77 -8.79
CA GLY A 114 22.38 16.09 -9.08
C GLY A 114 21.39 17.25 -9.27
N PRO A 115 21.87 18.52 -9.28
CA PRO A 115 21.09 19.78 -9.18
C PRO A 115 19.95 19.95 -10.19
N ARG A 116 19.96 19.24 -11.32
CA ARG A 116 18.86 19.19 -12.29
C ARG A 116 18.69 17.77 -12.83
N PRO A 117 17.87 16.93 -12.19
CA PRO A 117 17.59 15.59 -12.67
C PRO A 117 16.51 15.65 -13.77
N ARG A 118 16.75 15.05 -14.94
CA ARG A 118 15.64 14.66 -15.84
C ARG A 118 15.22 13.25 -15.44
N ALA A 119 13.98 13.10 -14.97
CA ALA A 119 13.41 11.77 -14.74
C ALA A 119 13.32 11.05 -16.10
N ALA A 120 14.00 9.91 -16.23
CA ALA A 120 13.81 9.05 -17.39
C ALA A 120 12.50 8.25 -17.20
N PRO A 121 11.70 8.06 -18.26
CA PRO A 121 10.51 7.22 -18.17
C PRO A 121 10.89 5.78 -17.82
N LEU A 122 9.96 5.08 -17.16
CA LEU A 122 10.07 3.63 -16.94
C LEU A 122 10.30 2.91 -18.27
N PRO A 123 11.29 2.01 -18.36
CA PRO A 123 11.43 1.12 -19.50
C PRO A 123 10.11 0.35 -19.71
N VAL A 124 9.63 0.35 -20.96
CA VAL A 124 8.34 -0.26 -21.33
C VAL A 124 8.28 -1.74 -20.96
N ASP A 125 9.42 -2.42 -21.01
CA ASP A 125 9.56 -3.83 -20.67
C ASP A 125 9.35 -4.11 -19.18
N VAL A 126 9.75 -3.22 -18.29
CA VAL A 126 9.46 -3.32 -16.85
C VAL A 126 7.97 -3.18 -16.58
N SER A 127 7.31 -2.21 -17.23
CA SER A 127 5.86 -2.03 -17.09
C SER A 127 5.08 -3.25 -17.59
N ARG A 128 5.47 -3.83 -18.74
CA ARG A 128 4.83 -5.05 -19.27
C ARG A 128 5.04 -6.26 -18.39
N ALA A 129 6.23 -6.40 -17.78
CA ALA A 129 6.49 -7.50 -16.85
C ALA A 129 5.63 -7.40 -15.59
N LEU A 130 5.47 -6.19 -15.04
CA LEU A 130 4.56 -5.92 -13.91
C LEU A 130 3.10 -6.18 -14.27
N GLU A 131 2.65 -5.71 -15.43
CA GLU A 131 1.29 -5.95 -15.93
C GLU A 131 1.01 -7.45 -16.08
N GLY A 132 1.95 -8.21 -16.66
CA GLY A 132 1.83 -9.66 -16.79
C GLY A 132 1.85 -10.39 -15.44
N LEU A 133 2.68 -9.94 -14.49
CA LEU A 133 2.77 -10.52 -13.15
C LEU A 133 1.50 -10.26 -12.33
N LEU A 134 1.12 -8.99 -12.19
CA LEU A 134 0.02 -8.55 -11.33
C LEU A 134 -1.36 -8.76 -11.97
N GLY A 135 -1.42 -8.93 -13.30
CA GLY A 135 -2.64 -9.31 -14.00
C GLY A 135 -2.81 -10.81 -14.19
N GLY A 136 -1.73 -11.61 -14.08
CA GLY A 136 -1.74 -13.06 -14.28
C GLY A 136 -1.71 -13.89 -13.00
N VAL A 137 -1.52 -13.26 -11.84
CA VAL A 137 -1.48 -13.93 -10.53
C VAL A 137 -2.33 -13.14 -9.54
N ASP A 138 -3.26 -13.84 -8.89
CA ASP A 138 -4.08 -13.26 -7.82
C ASP A 138 -3.25 -13.18 -6.54
N PHE A 139 -2.72 -11.99 -6.26
CA PHE A 139 -2.08 -11.68 -4.99
C PHE A 139 -3.10 -11.13 -3.99
N ASP A 140 -3.00 -11.54 -2.73
CA ASP A 140 -3.69 -10.88 -1.63
C ASP A 140 -3.13 -9.48 -1.42
N PHE A 141 -1.79 -9.37 -1.40
CA PHE A 141 -1.06 -8.14 -1.16
C PHE A 141 -0.05 -7.81 -2.25
N VAL A 142 -0.02 -6.54 -2.65
CA VAL A 142 1.12 -5.92 -3.34
C VAL A 142 1.73 -4.91 -2.37
N HIS A 143 2.84 -5.29 -1.75
CA HIS A 143 3.58 -4.43 -0.83
C HIS A 143 4.68 -3.69 -1.60
N VAL A 144 4.53 -2.39 -1.76
CA VAL A 144 5.48 -1.53 -2.49
C VAL A 144 6.38 -0.78 -1.51
N HIS A 145 7.65 -0.64 -1.89
CA HIS A 145 8.65 0.09 -1.10
C HIS A 145 9.05 1.37 -1.81
N ASP A 146 9.10 2.49 -1.08
CA ASP A 146 9.42 3.82 -1.61
C ASP A 146 8.75 4.11 -2.98
N PRO A 147 7.41 4.06 -3.08
CA PRO A 147 6.66 4.16 -4.34
C PRO A 147 6.65 5.56 -4.96
N PHE A 148 7.77 6.27 -4.90
CA PHE A 148 7.98 7.59 -5.50
C PHE A 148 8.03 7.48 -7.03
N ALA A 149 7.22 8.27 -7.74
CA ALA A 149 7.12 8.19 -9.20
C ALA A 149 8.17 9.05 -9.91
N PRO A 150 8.76 8.60 -11.04
CA PRO A 150 8.58 7.29 -11.67
C PRO A 150 9.51 6.21 -11.06
N SER A 151 8.93 5.07 -10.67
CA SER A 151 9.65 3.89 -10.17
C SER A 151 8.89 2.59 -10.44
N VAL A 152 9.58 1.45 -10.31
CA VAL A 152 8.96 0.11 -10.40
C VAL A 152 7.85 -0.05 -9.38
N ALA A 153 8.07 0.41 -8.15
CA ALA A 153 7.08 0.43 -7.07
C ALA A 153 5.84 1.27 -7.44
N SER A 154 6.00 2.48 -7.98
CA SER A 154 4.86 3.30 -8.43
C SER A 154 4.10 2.67 -9.62
N ALA A 155 4.80 1.93 -10.50
CA ALA A 155 4.18 1.23 -11.62
C ALA A 155 3.38 0.00 -11.16
N ALA A 156 3.86 -0.70 -10.12
CA ALA A 156 3.13 -1.80 -9.52
C ALA A 156 1.79 -1.33 -8.95
N LEU A 157 1.74 -0.17 -8.28
CA LEU A 157 0.46 0.41 -7.79
C LEU A 157 -0.55 0.68 -8.91
N ARG A 158 -0.09 1.06 -10.11
CA ARG A 158 -0.96 1.29 -11.28
C ARG A 158 -1.61 0.00 -11.76
N HIS A 159 -0.86 -1.10 -11.76
CA HIS A 159 -1.31 -2.40 -12.28
C HIS A 159 -1.96 -3.29 -11.22
N SER A 160 -1.74 -2.99 -9.94
CA SER A 160 -2.27 -3.77 -8.83
C SER A 160 -3.79 -3.74 -8.75
N ARG A 161 -4.34 -4.94 -8.53
CA ARG A 161 -5.75 -5.21 -8.20
C ARG A 161 -5.90 -5.75 -6.77
N SER A 162 -4.80 -5.77 -6.01
CA SER A 162 -4.69 -6.38 -4.68
C SER A 162 -4.80 -5.33 -3.57
N LEU A 163 -4.77 -5.79 -2.32
CA LEU A 163 -4.54 -4.90 -1.19
C LEU A 163 -3.11 -4.36 -1.27
N ASN A 164 -2.95 -3.04 -1.21
CA ASN A 164 -1.70 -2.36 -1.39
C ASN A 164 -1.19 -1.85 -0.04
N VAL A 165 0.00 -2.27 0.34
CA VAL A 165 0.72 -1.71 1.49
C VAL A 165 1.92 -0.93 0.96
N GLY A 166 2.15 0.27 1.48
CA GLY A 166 3.29 1.11 1.08
C GLY A 166 4.23 1.35 2.24
N SER A 167 5.48 0.87 2.14
CA SER A 167 6.53 1.18 3.12
C SER A 167 7.45 2.27 2.62
N PHE A 168 7.69 3.28 3.46
CA PHE A 168 8.61 4.38 3.18
C PHE A 168 9.85 4.28 4.09
N HIS A 169 11.02 4.14 3.48
CA HIS A 169 12.29 3.86 4.16
C HIS A 169 13.16 5.10 4.24
N GLU A 170 13.25 5.85 3.13
CA GLU A 170 14.05 7.07 3.06
C GLU A 170 13.34 8.10 2.17
N ALA A 171 12.68 9.07 2.79
CA ALA A 171 12.19 10.24 2.07
C ALA A 171 13.24 11.35 2.17
N SER A 172 13.74 11.84 1.04
CA SER A 172 14.50 13.10 1.02
C SER A 172 13.58 14.25 0.61
N GLU A 173 13.67 15.40 1.29
CA GLU A 173 12.90 16.63 0.96
C GLU A 173 13.02 16.97 -0.53
N ARG A 174 14.16 16.66 -1.13
CA ARG A 174 14.43 16.88 -2.54
C ARG A 174 13.61 16.00 -3.47
N ILE A 175 13.47 14.71 -3.16
CA ILE A 175 12.65 13.77 -3.96
C ILE A 175 11.19 14.20 -3.89
N LEU A 176 10.72 14.56 -2.69
CA LEU A 176 9.35 15.04 -2.48
C LEU A 176 9.09 16.37 -3.19
N SER A 177 9.90 17.40 -2.95
CA SER A 177 9.72 18.75 -3.54
C SER A 177 9.82 18.82 -5.06
N THR A 178 10.52 17.89 -5.72
CA THR A 178 10.70 17.89 -7.18
C THR A 178 9.67 17.03 -7.93
N GLN A 179 8.93 16.17 -7.22
CA GLN A 179 7.98 15.23 -7.81
C GLN A 179 6.50 15.62 -7.59
N VAL A 180 6.23 16.67 -6.81
CA VAL A 180 4.85 17.13 -6.53
C VAL A 180 4.27 17.87 -7.74
N ALA A 181 3.77 17.13 -8.71
CA ALA A 181 2.52 17.50 -9.37
C ALA A 181 1.41 16.89 -8.50
N ARG A 182 0.87 17.68 -7.56
CA ARG A 182 -0.14 17.30 -6.55
C ARG A 182 -1.22 16.31 -7.06
N PRO A 183 -1.87 16.51 -8.23
CA PRO A 183 -2.90 15.59 -8.71
C PRO A 183 -2.38 14.21 -9.16
N LEU A 184 -1.11 14.07 -9.57
CA LEU A 184 -0.55 12.77 -9.96
C LEU A 184 -0.24 11.89 -8.75
N VAL A 185 0.12 12.48 -7.62
CA VAL A 185 0.51 11.70 -6.44
C VAL A 185 -0.69 11.20 -5.65
N GLU A 186 -1.76 11.99 -5.54
CA GLU A 186 -3.06 11.54 -5.00
C GLU A 186 -3.58 10.31 -5.76
N ILE A 187 -3.40 10.26 -7.09
CA ILE A 187 -3.80 9.10 -7.93
C ILE A 187 -3.03 7.81 -7.58
N PHE A 188 -1.76 7.90 -7.17
CA PHE A 188 -0.95 6.70 -6.88
C PHE A 188 -0.98 6.31 -5.40
N LEU A 189 -0.81 7.28 -4.49
CA LEU A 189 -0.78 7.01 -3.05
C LEU A 189 -2.18 6.85 -2.45
N GLY A 190 -3.24 7.35 -3.10
CA GLY A 190 -4.62 7.10 -2.69
C GLY A 190 -4.98 5.60 -2.74
N ARG A 191 -4.29 4.80 -3.57
CA ARG A 191 -4.56 3.36 -3.72
C ARG A 191 -3.96 2.49 -2.60
N LEU A 192 -3.26 3.08 -1.63
CA LEU A 192 -2.65 2.39 -0.50
C LEU A 192 -3.69 2.18 0.61
N ASP A 193 -3.81 0.94 1.09
CA ASP A 193 -4.74 0.57 2.17
C ASP A 193 -4.05 0.62 3.54
N ALA A 194 -2.72 0.54 3.56
CA ALA A 194 -1.89 0.82 4.71
C ALA A 194 -0.57 1.47 4.29
N ARG A 195 -0.03 2.32 5.17
CA ARG A 195 1.20 3.07 4.96
C ARG A 195 2.10 2.89 6.17
N THR A 196 3.36 2.51 5.93
CA THR A 196 4.35 2.36 7.00
C THR A 196 5.57 3.23 6.75
N VAL A 197 6.26 3.60 7.82
CA VAL A 197 7.46 4.44 7.80
C VAL A 197 8.54 3.81 8.66
N SER A 198 9.79 3.89 8.22
CA SER A 198 10.91 3.27 8.93
C SER A 198 11.42 4.08 10.14
N CYS A 199 11.11 5.37 10.21
CA CYS A 199 11.41 6.25 11.34
C CYS A 199 10.42 7.42 11.41
N ARG A 200 10.35 8.09 12.58
CA ARG A 200 9.44 9.22 12.80
C ARG A 200 9.83 10.43 11.97
N THR A 201 11.13 10.68 11.80
CA THR A 201 11.60 11.79 10.94
C THR A 201 11.07 11.63 9.50
N THR A 202 11.02 10.40 8.98
CA THR A 202 10.45 10.12 7.65
C THR A 202 8.94 10.34 7.64
N ALA A 203 8.23 9.98 8.71
CA ALA A 203 6.80 10.23 8.86
C ALA A 203 6.48 11.73 8.78
N GLU A 204 7.12 12.54 9.63
CA GLU A 204 6.93 14.00 9.69
C GLU A 204 7.22 14.66 8.34
N LEU A 205 8.25 14.18 7.64
CA LEU A 205 8.59 14.68 6.33
C LEU A 205 7.53 14.32 5.29
N ILE A 206 7.08 13.07 5.24
CA ILE A 206 6.10 12.62 4.26
C ILE A 206 4.73 13.27 4.50
N GLU A 207 4.28 13.37 5.75
CA GLU A 207 3.01 13.98 6.14
C GLU A 207 2.88 15.44 5.66
N ARG A 208 3.99 16.18 5.58
CA ARG A 208 4.02 17.55 5.04
C ARG A 208 3.65 17.63 3.54
N PHE A 209 3.87 16.56 2.78
CA PHE A 209 3.60 16.52 1.34
C PHE A 209 2.42 15.63 0.98
N PHE A 210 2.18 14.57 1.76
CA PHE A 210 1.15 13.56 1.56
C PHE A 210 0.45 13.28 2.89
N TRP A 211 -0.73 13.87 3.03
CA TRP A 211 -1.58 13.62 4.17
C TRP A 211 -1.99 12.14 4.24
N GLY A 212 -2.17 11.62 5.45
CA GLY A 212 -2.52 10.24 5.72
C GLY A 212 -1.95 9.74 7.04
N THR A 213 -2.44 8.60 7.51
CA THR A 213 -1.91 7.94 8.70
C THR A 213 -0.74 7.02 8.32
N TYR A 214 0.39 7.19 8.99
CA TYR A 214 1.59 6.38 8.79
C TYR A 214 1.92 5.58 10.06
N GLU A 215 2.05 4.27 9.92
CA GLU A 215 2.44 3.39 11.03
C GLU A 215 3.96 3.20 11.06
N LEU A 216 4.58 3.36 12.23
CA LEU A 216 6.02 3.15 12.38
C LEU A 216 6.36 1.65 12.31
N ALA A 217 7.08 1.22 11.26
CA ALA A 217 7.61 -0.13 11.10
C ALA A 217 9.14 -0.09 11.06
N GLU A 218 9.76 -0.06 12.24
CA GLU A 218 11.20 0.11 12.39
C GLU A 218 11.96 -1.11 11.85
N PRO A 219 12.94 -0.93 10.93
CA PRO A 219 13.77 -2.03 10.47
C PRO A 219 14.51 -2.72 11.62
N GLY A 220 14.64 -4.04 11.52
CA GLY A 220 15.31 -4.85 12.54
C GLY A 220 16.82 -4.88 12.36
N ALA A 221 17.50 -5.63 13.23
CA ALA A 221 18.88 -6.04 13.06
C ALA A 221 19.13 -7.43 13.66
N ASP A 222 20.20 -8.09 13.21
CA ASP A 222 20.59 -9.37 13.78
C ASP A 222 21.34 -9.17 15.10
N HIS A 223 20.95 -9.92 16.12
CA HIS A 223 21.62 -9.92 17.43
C HIS A 223 22.72 -10.98 17.52
N ASP A 224 22.53 -12.12 16.84
CA ASP A 224 23.45 -13.27 16.88
C ASP A 224 24.40 -13.22 15.67
N VAL A 225 25.26 -12.21 15.64
CA VAL A 225 26.28 -12.04 14.58
C VAL A 225 27.62 -12.53 15.08
N GLU A 226 28.20 -13.53 14.40
CA GLU A 226 29.55 -14.02 14.68
C GLU A 226 30.60 -12.90 14.46
N PRO A 227 31.35 -12.50 15.50
CA PRO A 227 32.29 -11.40 15.41
C PRO A 227 33.54 -11.79 14.61
N ASN A 228 33.99 -10.91 13.70
CA ASN A 228 35.22 -11.09 12.92
C ASN A 228 36.06 -9.79 12.89
N TRP A 229 37.19 -9.79 13.60
CA TRP A 229 38.13 -8.67 13.62
C TRP A 229 39.36 -8.95 12.74
N PRO A 230 39.76 -8.04 11.83
CA PRO A 230 40.78 -8.30 10.80
C PRO A 230 42.24 -8.26 11.31
N PHE A 231 42.46 -8.08 12.61
CA PHE A 231 43.79 -8.16 13.21
C PHE A 231 43.96 -9.55 13.82
N ALA A 232 45.10 -10.19 13.55
CA ALA A 232 45.37 -11.55 14.02
C ALA A 232 45.32 -11.63 15.55
N GLU A 233 44.46 -12.49 16.09
CA GLU A 233 44.54 -12.87 17.50
C GLU A 233 45.80 -13.75 17.70
N GLY A 234 46.83 -13.17 18.32
CA GLY A 234 47.96 -13.96 18.82
C GLY A 234 48.97 -14.49 17.81
N ALA A 235 49.13 -13.89 16.61
CA ALA A 235 50.25 -14.22 15.71
C ALA A 235 51.58 -13.65 16.23
N GLY A 236 52.14 -14.34 17.23
CA GLY A 236 53.43 -14.10 17.86
C GLY A 236 53.78 -15.26 18.77
N ALA A 237 53.70 -16.47 18.25
CA ALA A 237 54.24 -17.69 18.85
C ALA A 237 55.66 -17.96 18.34
N ASP A 238 56.51 -16.92 18.37
CA ASP A 238 57.96 -17.10 18.31
C ASP A 238 58.49 -16.86 19.72
N ALA A 239 58.47 -17.93 20.51
CA ALA A 239 59.20 -17.99 21.76
C ALA A 239 60.70 -17.91 21.43
N ASN A 240 61.32 -16.73 21.57
CA ASN A 240 62.71 -16.54 22.01
C ASN A 240 63.09 -15.04 21.98
N GLY A 241 62.69 -14.33 23.02
CA GLY A 241 63.17 -12.97 23.30
C GLY A 241 62.91 -12.60 24.75
N PRO A 242 63.93 -12.56 25.64
CA PRO A 242 63.74 -12.33 27.07
C PRO A 242 63.53 -10.84 27.38
N GLY A 243 62.48 -10.24 26.80
CA GLY A 243 62.11 -8.84 26.97
C GLY A 243 60.67 -8.47 26.60
N ALA A 244 59.92 -9.35 25.93
CA ALA A 244 58.53 -9.06 25.49
C ALA A 244 57.44 -9.59 26.45
N ALA A 245 57.82 -10.37 27.46
CA ALA A 245 56.88 -10.99 28.40
C ALA A 245 56.35 -10.03 29.50
N ALA A 246 56.95 -8.84 29.67
CA ALA A 246 56.56 -7.90 30.72
C ALA A 246 55.48 -6.88 30.32
N LYS A 247 55.01 -6.87 29.07
CA LYS A 247 53.97 -5.93 28.58
C LYS A 247 52.58 -6.55 28.40
N ARG A 248 52.37 -7.79 28.86
CA ARG A 248 51.11 -8.57 28.66
C ARG A 248 50.30 -8.73 29.94
N ALA A 249 50.01 -7.60 30.58
CA ALA A 249 48.90 -7.47 31.53
C ALA A 249 48.00 -6.27 31.18
N GLY A 250 48.10 -5.78 29.93
CA GLY A 250 47.35 -4.62 29.42
C GLY A 250 46.06 -5.04 28.71
N GLU A 251 45.00 -4.26 28.93
CA GLU A 251 43.71 -4.39 28.24
C GLU A 251 43.88 -4.45 26.72
N ARG A 252 43.03 -5.23 26.04
CA ARG A 252 42.97 -5.28 24.57
C ARG A 252 42.82 -3.87 23.97
N PRO A 253 43.40 -3.57 22.79
CA PRO A 253 43.23 -2.27 22.15
C PRO A 253 41.75 -1.97 21.91
N MET A 254 41.35 -0.70 22.01
CA MET A 254 40.01 -0.28 21.63
C MET A 254 39.82 -0.47 20.12
N ARG A 255 38.81 -1.25 19.73
CA ARG A 255 38.49 -1.59 18.35
C ARG A 255 37.45 -0.63 17.79
N ILE A 256 37.79 0.07 16.70
CA ILE A 256 36.91 1.05 16.03
C ILE A 256 36.55 0.57 14.62
N ALA A 257 35.28 0.35 14.34
CA ALA A 257 34.78 0.03 13.01
C ALA A 257 34.36 1.29 12.25
N PHE A 258 34.61 1.29 10.95
CA PHE A 258 34.00 2.21 9.99
C PHE A 258 33.60 1.43 8.73
N CYS A 259 32.32 1.45 8.37
CA CYS A 259 31.81 0.75 7.20
C CYS A 259 31.34 1.79 6.18
N LEU A 260 31.92 1.78 4.97
CA LEU A 260 31.56 2.77 3.95
C LEU A 260 30.23 2.40 3.26
N ALA A 261 29.12 2.71 3.93
CA ALA A 261 27.78 2.80 3.34
C ALA A 261 27.39 4.26 3.05
N GLU A 262 27.89 5.21 3.85
CA GLU A 262 27.70 6.65 3.70
C GLU A 262 28.47 7.22 2.49
N GLU A 263 28.47 8.54 2.28
CA GLU A 263 29.29 9.15 1.23
C GLU A 263 30.80 9.13 1.53
N ARG A 264 31.63 9.16 0.48
CA ARG A 264 33.12 9.19 0.64
C ARG A 264 33.64 10.38 1.46
N GLY A 265 32.80 11.41 1.66
CA GLY A 265 33.07 12.53 2.58
C GLY A 265 33.21 12.08 4.03
N ALA A 266 32.35 11.17 4.48
CA ALA A 266 32.38 10.57 5.81
C ALA A 266 33.70 9.85 6.08
N LEU A 267 34.14 8.98 5.15
CA LEU A 267 35.44 8.29 5.28
C LEU A 267 36.62 9.27 5.38
N ARG A 268 36.62 10.34 4.57
CA ARG A 268 37.69 11.35 4.65
C ARG A 268 37.69 12.07 6.01
N MET A 269 36.53 12.35 6.57
CA MET A 269 36.38 12.96 7.88
C MET A 269 36.88 12.02 8.98
N PHE A 270 36.44 10.77 8.97
CA PHE A 270 36.88 9.73 9.89
C PHE A 270 38.40 9.58 9.89
N LEU A 271 39.02 9.43 8.71
CA LEU A 271 40.48 9.33 8.58
C LEU A 271 41.22 10.60 9.06
N ARG A 272 40.60 11.78 8.99
CA ARG A 272 41.19 13.02 9.56
C ARG A 272 41.07 13.04 11.08
N ALA A 273 39.98 12.54 11.65
CA ALA A 273 39.81 12.42 13.10
C ALA A 273 40.83 11.44 13.69
N LEU A 274 41.05 10.28 13.06
CA LEU A 274 42.05 9.30 13.52
C LEU A 274 43.48 9.88 13.63
N ARG A 275 43.85 10.86 12.79
CA ARG A 275 45.18 11.50 12.87
C ARG A 275 45.38 12.32 14.15
N ARG A 276 44.30 12.68 14.83
CA ARG A 276 44.29 13.47 16.07
C ARG A 276 44.23 12.59 17.32
N LEU A 277 43.98 11.30 17.18
CA LEU A 277 44.00 10.38 18.32
C LEU A 277 45.42 10.21 18.90
N PRO A 278 45.53 10.04 20.23
CA PRO A 278 46.80 9.80 20.91
C PRO A 278 47.42 8.49 20.43
N LEU A 279 48.71 8.52 20.05
CA LEU A 279 49.42 7.34 19.53
C LEU A 279 50.08 6.49 20.64
N ASP A 280 50.20 7.06 21.83
CA ASP A 280 50.68 6.42 23.06
C ASP A 280 49.64 5.47 23.68
N ARG A 281 48.45 5.37 23.07
CA ARG A 281 47.34 4.51 23.48
C ARG A 281 47.12 3.39 22.47
N ASP A 282 46.52 2.30 22.94
CA ASP A 282 46.27 1.11 22.15
C ASP A 282 44.85 1.13 21.57
N TRP A 283 44.78 1.37 20.26
CA TRP A 283 43.57 1.30 19.46
C TRP A 283 43.87 0.79 18.05
N GLU A 284 42.87 0.13 17.48
CA GLU A 284 42.88 -0.47 16.16
C GLU A 284 41.60 -0.10 15.40
N VAL A 285 41.70 -0.02 14.07
CA VAL A 285 40.61 0.39 13.20
C VAL A 285 40.42 -0.62 12.08
N ALA A 286 39.18 -1.06 11.87
CA ALA A 286 38.76 -1.78 10.68
C ALA A 286 37.93 -0.86 9.78
N VAL A 287 38.35 -0.67 8.53
CA VAL A 287 37.61 0.07 7.51
C VAL A 287 37.06 -0.93 6.50
N TRP A 288 35.75 -1.17 6.56
CA TRP A 288 35.07 -2.05 5.62
C TRP A 288 34.65 -1.29 4.36
N LEU A 289 35.03 -1.80 3.18
CA LEU A 289 34.72 -1.24 1.87
C LEU A 289 34.23 -2.36 0.93
N GLU A 290 33.15 -2.13 0.20
CA GLU A 290 32.71 -3.03 -0.89
C GLU A 290 33.83 -3.27 -1.92
N HIS A 291 34.63 -2.25 -2.19
CA HIS A 291 35.76 -2.28 -3.12
C HIS A 291 37.04 -1.74 -2.44
N PRO A 292 37.85 -2.61 -1.80
CA PRO A 292 38.94 -2.18 -0.92
C PRO A 292 40.19 -1.63 -1.63
N ALA A 293 40.35 -1.87 -2.94
CA ALA A 293 41.59 -1.60 -3.68
C ALA A 293 42.01 -0.12 -3.77
N ASP A 294 41.12 0.83 -3.49
CA ASP A 294 41.32 2.25 -3.79
C ASP A 294 41.76 3.12 -2.60
N LEU A 295 41.82 2.58 -1.38
CA LEU A 295 42.05 3.41 -0.19
C LEU A 295 43.53 3.50 0.21
N ARG A 296 44.11 4.71 0.11
CA ARG A 296 45.47 4.99 0.59
C ARG A 296 45.48 5.45 2.04
N ILE A 297 46.12 4.66 2.90
CA ILE A 297 46.34 4.98 4.31
C ILE A 297 47.72 5.65 4.50
N SER A 298 47.76 6.74 5.27
CA SER A 298 49.01 7.44 5.61
C SER A 298 49.94 6.55 6.42
N GLN A 299 51.25 6.67 6.23
CA GLN A 299 52.26 5.85 6.92
C GLN A 299 52.05 5.79 8.45
N ARG A 300 51.71 6.90 9.08
CA ARG A 300 51.39 7.02 10.51
C ARG A 300 50.26 6.11 11.01
N LEU A 301 49.35 5.70 10.13
CA LEU A 301 48.14 4.93 10.47
C LEU A 301 48.18 3.49 9.96
N ARG A 302 49.20 3.09 9.17
CA ARG A 302 49.21 1.78 8.50
C ARG A 302 49.22 0.59 9.46
N GLU A 303 49.83 0.74 10.62
CA GLU A 303 49.91 -0.32 11.63
C GLU A 303 48.60 -0.45 12.43
N ARG A 304 47.76 0.58 12.43
CA ARG A 304 46.52 0.64 13.24
C ARG A 304 45.24 0.55 12.41
N VAL A 305 45.31 0.66 11.09
CA VAL A 305 44.13 0.67 10.20
C VAL A 305 44.23 -0.47 9.21
N ARG A 306 43.26 -1.38 9.24
CA ARG A 306 43.09 -2.46 8.25
C ARG A 306 41.89 -2.16 7.38
N VAL A 307 42.06 -2.34 6.07
CA VAL A 307 40.97 -2.25 5.09
C VAL A 307 40.49 -3.67 4.81
N VAL A 308 39.18 -3.88 4.89
CA VAL A 308 38.52 -5.18 4.82
C VAL A 308 37.46 -5.12 3.72
N GLY A 309 37.28 -6.20 2.97
CA GLY A 309 36.22 -6.29 1.96
C GLY A 309 35.29 -7.50 2.16
N PRO A 310 34.31 -7.68 1.26
CA PRO A 310 33.35 -8.78 1.32
C PRO A 310 33.96 -10.19 1.35
N ALA A 311 35.19 -10.34 0.84
CA ALA A 311 35.90 -11.62 0.85
C ALA A 311 36.46 -12.00 2.24
N ASP A 312 36.65 -11.02 3.12
CA ASP A 312 37.29 -11.22 4.42
C ASP A 312 36.26 -11.27 5.56
N ALA A 313 35.27 -10.37 5.54
CA ALA A 313 34.25 -10.23 6.57
C ALA A 313 33.02 -9.46 6.06
N SER A 314 31.86 -9.70 6.67
CA SER A 314 30.69 -8.83 6.47
C SER A 314 30.82 -7.56 7.33
N PRO A 315 30.21 -6.43 6.95
CA PRO A 315 30.25 -5.24 7.78
C PRO A 315 29.61 -5.47 9.16
N GLU A 316 28.57 -6.31 9.24
CA GLU A 316 27.92 -6.69 10.51
C GLU A 316 28.89 -7.46 11.42
N SER A 317 29.66 -8.41 10.89
CA SER A 317 30.66 -9.16 11.67
C SER A 317 31.81 -8.28 12.17
N VAL A 318 32.21 -7.27 11.39
CA VAL A 318 33.22 -6.27 11.81
C VAL A 318 32.67 -5.36 12.91
N ILE A 319 31.40 -4.96 12.79
CA ILE A 319 30.70 -4.18 13.81
C ILE A 319 30.59 -4.98 15.12
N ALA A 320 30.10 -6.21 15.06
CA ALA A 320 29.97 -7.10 16.21
C ALA A 320 31.29 -7.33 16.96
N ALA A 321 32.43 -7.30 16.25
CA ALA A 321 33.75 -7.47 16.84
C ALA A 321 34.37 -6.17 17.40
N ALA A 322 33.75 -5.01 17.16
CA ALA A 322 34.24 -3.69 17.53
C ALA A 322 33.64 -3.19 18.85
N ASP A 323 34.39 -2.31 19.54
CA ASP A 323 33.89 -1.59 20.71
C ASP A 323 33.11 -0.33 20.28
N VAL A 324 33.52 0.28 19.17
CA VAL A 324 32.97 1.55 18.67
C VAL A 324 32.69 1.44 17.18
N LEU A 325 31.51 1.89 16.74
CA LEU A 325 31.20 2.13 15.33
C LEU A 325 31.18 3.65 15.07
N CYS A 326 31.93 4.12 14.08
CA CYS A 326 31.85 5.51 13.63
C CYS A 326 30.94 5.65 12.40
N ALA A 327 29.91 6.49 12.50
CA ALA A 327 29.08 6.95 11.38
C ALA A 327 29.25 8.46 11.22
N ALA A 328 29.75 8.92 10.07
CA ALA A 328 30.22 10.29 9.89
C ALA A 328 29.62 10.99 8.67
N SER A 329 28.41 10.59 8.26
CA SER A 329 27.68 11.24 7.18
C SER A 329 27.51 12.74 7.44
N GLY A 330 27.68 13.52 6.38
CA GLY A 330 27.35 14.95 6.36
C GLY A 330 25.89 15.23 6.00
N GLY A 331 25.06 14.19 5.83
CA GLY A 331 23.63 14.31 5.48
C GLY A 331 23.22 13.83 4.08
N PRO A 332 24.05 13.88 3.01
CA PRO A 332 23.63 13.43 1.67
C PRO A 332 23.31 11.93 1.55
N ARG A 333 23.84 11.11 2.47
CA ARG A 333 23.56 9.68 2.56
C ARG A 333 23.79 9.21 3.99
N ALA A 334 22.71 8.98 4.72
CA ALA A 334 22.77 8.29 6.01
C ALA A 334 22.85 6.76 5.79
N ALA A 335 23.25 6.04 6.83
CA ALA A 335 23.33 4.58 6.88
C ALA A 335 22.80 4.06 8.23
N PRO A 336 21.52 4.29 8.56
CA PRO A 336 20.95 3.93 9.85
C PRO A 336 21.00 2.42 10.13
N ALA A 337 21.10 1.56 9.11
CA ALA A 337 21.27 0.12 9.31
C ALA A 337 22.56 -0.21 10.09
N LEU A 338 23.66 0.54 9.87
CA LEU A 338 24.91 0.32 10.60
C LEU A 338 24.77 0.63 12.08
N LEU A 339 24.04 1.70 12.43
CA LEU A 339 23.77 2.05 13.83
C LEU A 339 22.89 0.99 14.50
N ARG A 340 21.87 0.49 13.81
CA ARG A 340 21.04 -0.61 14.33
C ARG A 340 21.85 -1.87 14.57
N ALA A 341 22.72 -2.26 13.64
CA ALA A 341 23.62 -3.40 13.81
C ALA A 341 24.52 -3.21 15.04
N ALA A 342 25.12 -2.02 15.20
CA ALA A 342 25.95 -1.73 16.36
C ALA A 342 25.18 -1.80 17.68
N LEU A 343 23.98 -1.21 17.73
CA LEU A 343 23.14 -1.28 18.92
C LEU A 343 22.73 -2.72 19.25
N ALA A 344 22.36 -3.52 18.23
CA ALA A 344 21.97 -4.92 18.40
C ALA A 344 23.11 -5.80 18.94
N THR A 345 24.37 -5.49 18.60
CA THR A 345 25.56 -6.23 19.05
C THR A 345 26.27 -5.59 20.26
N GLY A 346 25.72 -4.50 20.82
CA GLY A 346 26.29 -3.79 21.96
C GLY A 346 27.52 -2.92 21.64
N THR A 347 27.81 -2.69 20.36
CA THR A 347 28.86 -1.79 19.87
C THR A 347 28.41 -0.34 19.99
N ILE A 348 29.27 0.53 20.52
CA ILE A 348 28.91 1.92 20.83
C ILE A 348 28.93 2.78 19.58
N PRO A 349 27.80 3.37 19.15
CA PRO A 349 27.81 4.27 18.00
C PRO A 349 28.39 5.65 18.37
N VAL A 350 29.22 6.18 17.49
CA VAL A 350 29.63 7.59 17.45
C VAL A 350 29.17 8.16 16.12
N ALA A 351 28.13 9.00 16.15
CA ALA A 351 27.39 9.40 14.96
C ALA A 351 27.32 10.92 14.77
N SER A 352 27.30 11.36 13.51
CA SER A 352 26.95 12.75 13.18
C SER A 352 25.56 13.10 13.70
N HIS A 353 25.34 14.37 14.05
CA HIS A 353 24.05 14.88 14.49
C HIS A 353 23.10 15.07 13.29
N LEU A 354 22.46 13.97 12.88
CA LEU A 354 21.42 13.89 11.86
C LEU A 354 20.14 13.37 12.53
N ASP A 355 18.97 13.89 12.18
CA ASP A 355 17.70 13.57 12.85
C ASP A 355 17.46 12.05 12.99
N VAL A 356 17.68 11.29 11.91
CA VAL A 356 17.56 9.81 11.92
C VAL A 356 18.56 9.12 12.86
N TYR A 357 19.77 9.65 13.02
CA TYR A 357 20.76 9.12 13.95
C TYR A 357 20.44 9.54 15.39
N THR A 358 19.97 10.76 15.60
CA THR A 358 19.53 11.25 16.92
C THR A 358 18.37 10.41 17.45
N GLU A 359 17.37 10.13 16.61
CA GLU A 359 16.23 9.26 16.93
C GLU A 359 16.70 7.85 17.34
N LEU A 360 17.59 7.24 16.54
CA LEU A 360 18.17 5.92 16.83
C LEU A 360 19.02 5.89 18.10
N LEU A 361 19.68 6.98 18.45
CA LEU A 361 20.54 7.06 19.64
C LEU A 361 19.82 7.60 20.87
N GLY A 362 18.57 8.06 20.74
CA GLY A 362 17.77 8.61 21.85
C GLY A 362 18.47 9.82 22.45
N ASP A 363 18.75 10.84 21.62
CA ASP A 363 19.41 12.08 22.04
C ASP A 363 20.78 11.88 22.73
N GLY A 364 21.46 10.77 22.40
CA GLY A 364 22.79 10.43 22.91
C GLY A 364 22.80 9.53 24.15
N GLU A 365 21.65 8.98 24.55
CA GLU A 365 21.58 7.98 25.63
C GLU A 365 22.24 6.65 25.25
N ARG A 366 22.22 6.30 23.95
CA ARG A 366 22.70 5.00 23.43
C ARG A 366 24.00 5.09 22.63
N GLY A 367 24.58 6.28 22.49
CA GLY A 367 25.79 6.54 21.72
C GLY A 367 26.20 8.00 21.80
N LEU A 368 27.34 8.37 21.22
CA LEU A 368 27.83 9.75 21.25
C LEU A 368 27.53 10.47 19.94
N LEU A 369 26.93 11.66 20.04
CA LEU A 369 26.66 12.53 18.90
C LEU A 369 27.77 13.58 18.73
N PHE A 370 28.00 14.00 17.48
CA PHE A 370 28.86 15.13 17.15
C PHE A 370 28.29 15.96 15.98
N PRO A 371 28.54 17.28 15.89
CA PRO A 371 28.05 18.09 14.78
C PRO A 371 28.54 17.58 13.42
N ALA A 372 27.64 17.47 12.43
CA ALA A 372 28.01 17.02 11.09
C ALA A 372 29.11 17.92 10.48
N GLY A 373 30.16 17.30 9.92
CA GLY A 373 31.32 18.03 9.41
C GLY A 373 32.43 18.31 10.43
N ASP A 374 32.17 18.14 11.73
CA ASP A 374 33.11 18.50 12.78
C ASP A 374 34.09 17.36 13.14
N THR A 375 35.26 17.42 12.51
CA THR A 375 36.36 16.47 12.78
C THR A 375 36.98 16.65 14.17
N ILE A 376 36.88 17.83 14.79
CA ILE A 376 37.45 18.08 16.14
C ILE A 376 36.59 17.35 17.16
N THR A 377 35.27 17.56 17.11
CA THR A 377 34.34 16.93 18.04
C THR A 377 34.31 15.40 17.86
N LEU A 378 34.34 14.89 16.62
CA LEU A 378 34.47 13.44 16.38
C LEU A 378 35.74 12.86 17.05
N SER A 379 36.89 13.51 16.87
CA SER A 379 38.12 13.07 17.54
C SER A 379 38.00 13.14 19.07
N GLY A 380 37.35 14.18 19.59
CA GLY A 380 37.11 14.35 21.03
C GLY A 380 36.25 13.23 21.60
N GLN A 381 35.16 12.83 20.92
CA GLN A 381 34.30 11.73 21.36
C GLN A 381 35.05 10.38 21.31
N LEU A 382 35.83 10.13 20.26
CA LEU A 382 36.66 8.93 20.17
C LEU A 382 37.73 8.89 21.29
N THR A 383 38.37 10.02 21.59
CA THR A 383 39.32 10.13 22.72
C THR A 383 38.60 9.91 24.06
N ARG A 384 37.42 10.48 24.25
CA ARG A 384 36.61 10.29 25.47
C ARG A 384 36.26 8.82 25.70
N LEU A 385 35.90 8.09 24.63
CA LEU A 385 35.67 6.65 24.72
C LEU A 385 36.95 5.89 24.99
N LEU A 386 38.08 6.27 24.37
CA LEU A 386 39.38 5.65 24.60
C LEU A 386 39.83 5.78 26.06
N GLU A 387 39.64 6.94 26.67
CA GLU A 387 40.04 7.26 28.05
C GLU A 387 39.03 6.80 29.12
N GLY A 388 37.78 6.54 28.73
CA GLY A 388 36.68 6.25 29.65
C GLY A 388 36.12 4.83 29.55
N PRO A 389 36.78 3.79 30.11
CA PRO A 389 36.24 2.42 30.11
C PRO A 389 34.89 2.31 30.83
N ALA A 390 34.66 3.11 31.88
CA ALA A 390 33.37 3.17 32.57
C ALA A 390 32.24 3.69 31.68
N LEU A 391 32.52 4.74 30.88
CA LEU A 391 31.57 5.26 29.89
C LEU A 391 31.28 4.23 28.80
N ARG A 392 32.29 3.48 28.34
CA ARG A 392 32.07 2.39 27.39
C ARG A 392 31.13 1.32 27.96
N ALA A 393 31.37 0.89 29.21
CA ALA A 393 30.54 -0.10 29.88
C ALA A 393 29.12 0.40 30.18
N GLU A 394 28.92 1.70 30.39
CA GLU A 394 27.61 2.32 30.53
C GLU A 394 26.84 2.29 29.20
N LEU A 395 27.43 2.83 28.12
CA LEU A 395 26.79 2.90 26.81
C LEU A 395 26.50 1.50 26.22
N ALA A 396 27.43 0.55 26.36
CA ALA A 396 27.25 -0.82 25.88
C ALA A 396 26.06 -1.53 26.57
N ARG A 397 25.79 -1.23 27.85
CA ARG A 397 24.62 -1.78 28.57
C ARG A 397 23.30 -1.18 28.09
N GLY A 398 23.29 0.07 27.61
CA GLY A 398 22.10 0.74 27.08
C GLY A 398 21.77 0.33 25.63
N ALA A 399 22.77 -0.06 24.85
CA ALA A 399 22.65 -0.32 23.42
C ALA A 399 21.74 -1.53 23.06
N GLY A 400 21.90 -2.66 23.76
CA GLY A 400 21.29 -3.94 23.36
C GLY A 400 19.78 -4.10 23.61
N ARG A 401 19.11 -3.15 24.27
CA ARG A 401 17.70 -3.31 24.68
C ARG A 401 16.67 -2.68 23.73
N SER A 402 17.12 -1.96 22.70
CA SER A 402 16.22 -1.08 21.92
C SER A 402 16.03 -1.45 20.45
N VAL A 403 16.75 -2.44 19.91
CA VAL A 403 16.62 -2.83 18.50
C VAL A 403 15.79 -4.10 18.41
N ARG A 404 14.83 -4.12 17.47
CA ARG A 404 13.99 -5.27 17.19
C ARG A 404 14.72 -6.28 16.32
N ASP A 405 14.46 -7.56 16.54
CA ASP A 405 14.83 -8.60 15.58
C ASP A 405 13.88 -8.61 14.37
N TRP A 406 14.28 -9.27 13.28
CA TRP A 406 13.48 -9.37 12.06
C TRP A 406 12.19 -10.19 12.22
N GLY A 407 12.11 -11.07 13.23
CA GLY A 407 10.90 -11.81 13.56
C GLY A 407 9.80 -10.85 14.01
N ALA A 408 10.12 -9.98 14.97
CA ALA A 408 9.21 -8.96 15.51
C ALA A 408 8.78 -7.93 14.45
N VAL A 409 9.68 -7.55 13.54
CA VAL A 409 9.33 -6.67 12.40
C VAL A 409 8.34 -7.37 11.47
N ALA A 410 8.55 -8.66 11.20
CA ALA A 410 7.64 -9.42 10.36
C ALA A 410 6.29 -9.67 11.04
N ASP A 411 6.23 -9.87 12.36
CA ASP A 411 4.96 -9.93 13.12
C ASP A 411 4.15 -8.63 12.95
N GLN A 412 4.82 -7.47 13.00
CA GLN A 412 4.16 -6.20 12.77
C GLN A 412 3.63 -6.07 11.33
N VAL A 413 4.43 -6.47 10.34
CA VAL A 413 3.99 -6.44 8.93
C VAL A 413 2.82 -7.40 8.70
N GLU A 414 2.84 -8.58 9.32
CA GLU A 414 1.76 -9.56 9.28
C GLU A 414 0.47 -9.01 9.92
N ALA A 415 0.56 -8.37 11.08
CA ALA A 415 -0.59 -7.73 11.73
C ALA A 415 -1.23 -6.62 10.87
N ILE A 416 -0.42 -5.90 10.07
CA ILE A 416 -0.92 -4.93 9.08
C ILE A 416 -1.67 -5.66 7.98
N TYR A 417 -1.13 -6.76 7.46
CA TYR A 417 -1.83 -7.57 6.45
C TYR A 417 -3.14 -8.11 6.98
N GLU A 418 -3.17 -8.73 8.16
CA GLU A 418 -4.40 -9.25 8.76
C GLU A 418 -5.46 -8.15 8.93
N ARG A 419 -5.07 -7.00 9.48
CA ARG A 419 -5.98 -5.85 9.65
C ARG A 419 -6.56 -5.34 8.33
N VAL A 420 -5.73 -5.25 7.29
CA VAL A 420 -6.17 -4.78 5.97
C VAL A 420 -7.01 -5.85 5.25
N ALA A 421 -6.66 -7.13 5.38
CA ALA A 421 -7.43 -8.24 4.82
C ALA A 421 -8.81 -8.39 5.47
N ALA A 422 -8.92 -8.13 6.78
CA ALA A 422 -10.17 -8.21 7.52
C ALA A 422 -11.27 -7.27 6.97
N ARG A 423 -10.88 -6.22 6.24
CA ARG A 423 -11.79 -5.28 5.58
C ARG A 423 -12.42 -5.82 4.30
N ARG A 424 -12.00 -7.00 3.82
CA ARG A 424 -12.60 -7.67 2.66
C ARG A 424 -13.91 -8.36 3.06
N HIS A 425 -14.88 -8.30 2.17
CA HIS A 425 -16.13 -9.05 2.31
C HIS A 425 -15.91 -10.55 2.16
N ASP A 426 -16.66 -11.36 2.92
CA ASP A 426 -16.62 -12.82 2.79
C ASP A 426 -17.20 -13.22 1.43
N PRO A 427 -16.41 -13.84 0.53
CA PRO A 427 -16.91 -14.24 -0.79
C PRO A 427 -17.87 -15.44 -0.74
N ARG A 428 -17.89 -16.21 0.36
CA ARG A 428 -18.62 -17.49 0.44
C ARG A 428 -20.13 -17.31 0.58
N GLY A 429 -20.60 -16.18 1.07
CA GLY A 429 -22.04 -15.91 1.26
C GLY A 429 -22.74 -16.93 2.17
N ASN A 430 -24.06 -17.02 2.06
CA ASN A 430 -24.86 -18.01 2.79
C ASN A 430 -25.19 -19.23 1.90
N PRO A 431 -24.64 -20.42 2.19
CA PRO A 431 -24.80 -21.60 1.34
C PRO A 431 -26.25 -22.13 1.30
N GLU A 432 -27.06 -21.86 2.32
CA GLU A 432 -28.47 -22.24 2.33
C GLU A 432 -29.30 -21.35 1.42
N LEU A 433 -29.10 -20.02 1.51
CA LEU A 433 -29.74 -19.06 0.62
C LEU A 433 -29.35 -19.32 -0.85
N ARG A 434 -28.06 -19.55 -1.12
CA ARG A 434 -27.57 -19.85 -2.47
C ARG A 434 -28.26 -21.06 -3.08
N ARG A 435 -28.45 -22.14 -2.31
CA ARG A 435 -29.17 -23.35 -2.76
C ARG A 435 -30.65 -23.09 -3.04
N ARG A 436 -31.28 -22.15 -2.33
CA ARG A 436 -32.69 -21.78 -2.54
C ARG A 436 -32.85 -20.91 -3.78
N VAL A 437 -32.03 -19.87 -3.90
CA VAL A 437 -32.03 -18.89 -5.00
C VAL A 437 -31.67 -19.56 -6.34
N SER A 438 -30.63 -20.40 -6.39
CA SER A 438 -30.20 -21.09 -7.63
C SER A 438 -31.25 -22.01 -8.27
N ARG A 439 -32.31 -22.39 -7.55
CA ARG A 439 -33.43 -23.19 -8.09
C ARG A 439 -34.49 -22.34 -8.78
N ARG A 440 -34.44 -21.02 -8.64
CA ARG A 440 -35.41 -20.09 -9.22
C ARG A 440 -34.98 -19.71 -10.64
N ARG A 441 -35.96 -19.25 -11.43
CA ARG A 441 -35.71 -18.77 -12.80
C ARG A 441 -34.74 -17.59 -12.78
N GLU A 442 -33.95 -17.46 -13.85
CA GLU A 442 -33.18 -16.24 -14.10
C GLU A 442 -34.12 -15.09 -14.50
N ILE A 443 -33.76 -13.88 -14.09
CA ILE A 443 -34.40 -12.62 -14.45
C ILE A 443 -33.33 -11.58 -14.79
N HIS A 444 -33.75 -10.52 -15.49
CA HIS A 444 -32.92 -9.33 -15.69
C HIS A 444 -33.34 -8.22 -14.74
N VAL A 445 -32.36 -7.53 -14.16
CA VAL A 445 -32.55 -6.45 -13.20
C VAL A 445 -31.75 -5.22 -13.62
N ASP A 446 -32.22 -4.03 -13.28
CA ASP A 446 -31.49 -2.76 -13.39
C ASP A 446 -31.60 -2.02 -12.05
N LEU A 447 -30.47 -1.61 -11.47
CA LEU A 447 -30.38 -1.15 -10.08
C LEU A 447 -30.34 0.36 -9.89
N HIS A 448 -30.38 1.14 -10.99
CA HIS A 448 -30.25 2.59 -10.89
C HIS A 448 -31.09 3.28 -11.96
N MET A 449 -32.21 3.86 -11.56
CA MET A 449 -33.05 4.68 -12.44
C MET A 449 -33.97 5.62 -11.67
N HIS A 450 -34.44 6.65 -12.37
CA HIS A 450 -35.19 7.77 -11.81
C HIS A 450 -36.56 7.93 -12.49
N THR A 451 -37.50 8.52 -11.79
CA THR A 451 -38.86 8.87 -12.21
C THR A 451 -39.08 10.39 -12.14
N ASP A 452 -40.25 10.86 -12.54
CA ASP A 452 -40.68 12.26 -12.42
C ASP A 452 -40.85 12.77 -10.98
N HIS A 453 -40.62 11.91 -9.99
CA HIS A 453 -40.48 12.29 -8.58
C HIS A 453 -39.06 12.81 -8.26
N SER A 454 -38.07 12.45 -9.07
CA SER A 454 -36.73 13.06 -9.01
C SER A 454 -36.71 14.40 -9.76
N SER A 455 -36.00 15.38 -9.22
CA SER A 455 -36.01 16.77 -9.72
C SER A 455 -35.49 16.95 -11.16
N ASP A 456 -34.77 15.95 -11.70
CA ASP A 456 -34.07 16.01 -12.97
C ASP A 456 -34.46 14.89 -13.95
N CYS A 457 -35.56 14.19 -13.67
CA CYS A 457 -36.17 13.20 -14.55
C CYS A 457 -37.63 13.62 -14.86
N ALA A 458 -38.09 13.30 -16.07
CA ALA A 458 -39.46 13.59 -16.52
C ALA A 458 -40.24 12.33 -16.91
N THR A 459 -39.67 11.15 -16.64
CA THR A 459 -40.29 9.86 -17.00
C THR A 459 -41.29 9.49 -15.93
N SER A 460 -42.58 9.42 -16.26
CA SER A 460 -43.59 8.98 -15.30
C SER A 460 -43.36 7.54 -14.85
N VAL A 461 -43.76 7.24 -13.62
CA VAL A 461 -43.74 5.88 -13.04
C VAL A 461 -44.36 4.83 -13.99
N GLU A 462 -45.54 5.13 -14.56
CA GLU A 462 -46.25 4.25 -15.49
C GLU A 462 -45.41 3.99 -16.77
N THR A 463 -44.82 5.04 -17.34
CA THR A 463 -43.97 4.93 -18.53
C THR A 463 -42.73 4.08 -18.24
N LEU A 464 -42.13 4.26 -17.06
CA LEU A 464 -40.95 3.50 -16.64
C LEU A 464 -41.28 1.99 -16.54
N LEU A 465 -42.38 1.65 -15.86
CA LEU A 465 -42.81 0.25 -15.69
C LEU A 465 -43.22 -0.42 -17.01
N ALA A 466 -43.97 0.29 -17.86
CA ALA A 466 -44.28 -0.20 -19.21
C ALA A 466 -43.01 -0.50 -19.99
N THR A 467 -42.05 0.44 -19.97
CA THR A 467 -40.76 0.25 -20.65
C THR A 467 -39.95 -0.90 -20.06
N ALA A 468 -39.99 -1.11 -18.73
CA ALA A 468 -39.31 -2.21 -18.07
C ALA A 468 -39.88 -3.57 -18.52
N GLY A 469 -41.21 -3.71 -18.54
CA GLY A 469 -41.91 -4.90 -19.02
C GLY A 469 -41.63 -5.20 -20.50
N GLU A 470 -41.70 -4.18 -21.36
CA GLU A 470 -41.36 -4.30 -22.80
C GLU A 470 -39.91 -4.74 -23.03
N ARG A 471 -38.99 -4.35 -22.15
CA ARG A 471 -37.57 -4.74 -22.22
C ARG A 471 -37.28 -6.11 -21.60
N GLY A 472 -38.26 -6.74 -20.96
CA GLY A 472 -38.12 -8.04 -20.31
C GLY A 472 -37.32 -7.98 -19.00
N LEU A 473 -37.35 -6.84 -18.30
CA LEU A 473 -36.82 -6.75 -16.94
C LEU A 473 -37.78 -7.45 -15.98
N GLY A 474 -37.24 -8.34 -15.14
CA GLY A 474 -37.99 -9.02 -14.10
C GLY A 474 -38.07 -8.21 -12.80
N ALA A 475 -37.08 -7.35 -12.54
CA ALA A 475 -37.11 -6.40 -11.44
C ALA A 475 -36.40 -5.08 -11.79
N ILE A 476 -36.77 -3.98 -11.13
CA ILE A 476 -36.09 -2.69 -11.22
C ILE A 476 -35.95 -2.03 -9.85
N ALA A 477 -34.82 -1.36 -9.58
CA ALA A 477 -34.69 -0.47 -8.43
C ALA A 477 -34.90 0.98 -8.86
N ILE A 478 -35.88 1.65 -8.26
CA ILE A 478 -36.16 3.06 -8.50
C ILE A 478 -35.50 3.85 -7.39
N THR A 479 -34.59 4.75 -7.75
CA THR A 479 -33.60 5.39 -6.86
C THR A 479 -33.70 6.91 -6.96
N ASP A 480 -34.91 7.46 -6.87
CA ASP A 480 -35.13 8.91 -6.98
C ASP A 480 -34.28 9.70 -5.96
N HIS A 481 -33.81 10.88 -6.36
CA HIS A 481 -32.91 11.67 -5.54
C HIS A 481 -33.60 12.22 -4.28
N ASN A 482 -33.20 11.73 -3.11
CA ASN A 482 -33.71 12.12 -1.79
C ASN A 482 -35.25 11.98 -1.66
N GLU A 483 -35.83 11.06 -2.41
CA GLU A 483 -37.28 10.87 -2.53
C GLU A 483 -37.60 9.39 -2.75
N ILE A 484 -38.63 8.87 -2.06
CA ILE A 484 -39.02 7.46 -2.12
C ILE A 484 -40.41 7.25 -2.72
N SER A 485 -41.21 8.33 -2.86
CA SER A 485 -42.60 8.25 -3.29
C SER A 485 -42.78 7.68 -4.69
N GLY A 486 -41.85 7.93 -5.62
CA GLY A 486 -41.87 7.35 -6.96
C GLY A 486 -41.76 5.82 -6.93
N ALA A 487 -40.83 5.30 -6.11
CA ALA A 487 -40.65 3.86 -5.91
C ALA A 487 -41.85 3.20 -5.20
N LEU A 488 -42.46 3.88 -4.21
CA LEU A 488 -43.66 3.40 -3.53
C LEU A 488 -44.87 3.34 -4.48
N ALA A 489 -45.07 4.39 -5.28
CA ALA A 489 -46.14 4.45 -6.28
C ALA A 489 -45.94 3.36 -7.35
N ALA A 490 -44.69 3.13 -7.79
CA ALA A 490 -44.38 2.08 -8.74
C ALA A 490 -44.72 0.69 -8.20
N ARG A 491 -44.38 0.41 -6.93
CA ARG A 491 -44.66 -0.88 -6.28
C ARG A 491 -46.15 -1.22 -6.27
N GLU A 492 -47.03 -0.22 -6.13
CA GLU A 492 -48.49 -0.44 -6.12
C GLU A 492 -49.05 -0.89 -7.48
N MET A 493 -48.44 -0.45 -8.59
CA MET A 493 -48.89 -0.78 -9.96
C MET A 493 -48.00 -1.81 -10.66
N ALA A 494 -46.88 -2.22 -10.07
CA ALA A 494 -45.85 -3.05 -10.70
C ALA A 494 -46.39 -4.41 -11.22
N ALA A 495 -47.36 -4.99 -10.51
CA ALA A 495 -47.98 -6.26 -10.87
C ALA A 495 -48.66 -6.23 -12.24
N ASP A 496 -49.22 -5.07 -12.64
CA ASP A 496 -49.90 -4.90 -13.93
C ASP A 496 -48.93 -4.95 -15.11
N PHE A 497 -47.64 -4.69 -14.86
CA PHE A 497 -46.57 -4.67 -15.86
C PHE A 497 -45.70 -5.94 -15.81
N GLY A 498 -45.92 -6.84 -14.84
CA GLY A 498 -45.12 -8.05 -14.67
C GLY A 498 -43.67 -7.80 -14.26
N VAL A 499 -43.42 -6.68 -13.57
CA VAL A 499 -42.09 -6.26 -13.10
C VAL A 499 -42.13 -6.17 -11.57
N GLU A 500 -41.08 -6.62 -10.88
CA GLU A 500 -40.91 -6.40 -9.45
C GLU A 500 -40.19 -5.06 -9.18
N VAL A 501 -40.61 -4.31 -8.15
CA VAL A 501 -39.99 -3.04 -7.79
C VAL A 501 -39.22 -3.20 -6.47
N ILE A 502 -37.92 -2.94 -6.53
CA ILE A 502 -37.07 -2.72 -5.35
C ILE A 502 -37.24 -1.24 -4.97
N VAL A 503 -37.85 -1.01 -3.81
CA VAL A 503 -37.99 0.35 -3.27
C VAL A 503 -36.62 0.84 -2.83
N ALA A 504 -36.14 1.92 -3.43
CA ALA A 504 -34.83 2.47 -3.15
C ALA A 504 -34.87 4.02 -3.20
N GLU A 505 -33.78 4.63 -2.76
CA GLU A 505 -33.59 6.08 -2.74
C GLU A 505 -32.09 6.35 -2.98
N GLU A 506 -31.75 7.36 -3.79
CA GLU A 506 -30.37 7.88 -3.90
C GLU A 506 -30.23 9.09 -2.97
N ILE A 507 -29.60 8.86 -1.81
CA ILE A 507 -29.50 9.83 -0.72
C ILE A 507 -28.22 10.65 -0.89
N LYS A 508 -28.38 11.98 -0.89
CA LYS A 508 -27.26 12.91 -0.84
C LYS A 508 -26.83 13.17 0.60
N THR A 509 -25.60 12.77 0.92
CA THR A 509 -24.97 13.04 2.23
C THR A 509 -24.52 14.49 2.36
N GLY A 510 -24.07 14.89 3.55
CA GLY A 510 -23.63 16.24 3.85
C GLY A 510 -22.47 16.69 2.96
N GLU A 511 -21.35 15.97 3.01
CA GLU A 511 -20.10 16.34 2.31
C GLU A 511 -19.46 15.16 1.54
N GLU A 512 -19.90 13.93 1.78
CA GLU A 512 -19.19 12.69 1.39
C GLU A 512 -19.72 12.04 0.10
N GLY A 513 -20.69 12.67 -0.58
CA GLY A 513 -21.27 12.18 -1.84
C GLY A 513 -22.65 11.56 -1.71
N GLU A 514 -22.98 10.61 -2.58
CA GLU A 514 -24.29 9.94 -2.66
C GLU A 514 -24.17 8.44 -2.35
N VAL A 515 -25.22 7.88 -1.73
CA VAL A 515 -25.35 6.45 -1.43
C VAL A 515 -26.79 6.03 -1.67
N ILE A 516 -27.00 4.83 -2.19
CA ILE A 516 -28.32 4.25 -2.42
C ILE A 516 -28.66 3.27 -1.31
N GLY A 517 -29.83 3.46 -0.71
CA GLY A 517 -30.46 2.43 0.12
C GLY A 517 -31.41 1.59 -0.72
N LEU A 518 -31.17 0.28 -0.82
CA LEU A 518 -32.10 -0.66 -1.45
C LEU A 518 -33.02 -1.31 -0.41
N PHE A 519 -34.24 -1.67 -0.82
CA PHE A 519 -35.27 -2.30 0.03
C PHE A 519 -35.74 -1.42 1.19
N LEU A 520 -35.87 -0.11 0.95
CA LEU A 520 -36.33 0.85 1.95
C LEU A 520 -37.84 0.78 2.16
N SER A 521 -38.25 1.25 3.34
CA SER A 521 -39.65 1.32 3.77
C SER A 521 -40.13 2.75 4.00
N GLU A 522 -39.21 3.66 4.34
CA GLU A 522 -39.46 5.09 4.56
C GLU A 522 -38.28 5.94 4.04
N ARG A 523 -38.59 7.20 3.72
CA ARG A 523 -37.62 8.17 3.20
C ARG A 523 -36.52 8.45 4.22
N ILE A 524 -35.28 8.56 3.76
CA ILE A 524 -34.14 8.95 4.60
C ILE A 524 -33.92 10.47 4.49
N GLU A 525 -33.49 11.10 5.58
CA GLU A 525 -33.25 12.55 5.58
C GLU A 525 -31.94 12.89 4.86
N ARG A 526 -31.98 13.92 4.00
CA ARG A 526 -30.80 14.37 3.24
C ARG A 526 -29.83 15.17 4.09
N GLY A 527 -28.54 15.14 3.73
CA GLY A 527 -27.50 15.95 4.37
C GLY A 527 -27.00 15.41 5.70
N MET A 528 -27.39 14.18 6.08
CA MET A 528 -26.75 13.41 7.15
C MET A 528 -25.33 13.01 6.74
N THR A 529 -24.48 12.67 7.71
CA THR A 529 -23.16 12.09 7.40
C THR A 529 -23.32 10.74 6.68
N MET A 530 -22.28 10.28 6.00
CA MET A 530 -22.30 8.97 5.33
C MET A 530 -22.61 7.83 6.32
N ALA A 531 -21.97 7.83 7.50
CA ALA A 531 -22.17 6.82 8.53
C ALA A 531 -23.60 6.81 9.09
N GLU A 532 -24.19 7.98 9.35
CA GLU A 532 -25.57 8.08 9.82
C GLU A 532 -26.57 7.62 8.75
N THR A 533 -26.30 7.95 7.48
CA THR A 533 -27.13 7.52 6.34
C THR A 533 -27.10 5.99 6.19
N ILE A 534 -25.92 5.37 6.27
CA ILE A 534 -25.77 3.91 6.25
C ILE A 534 -26.51 3.27 7.43
N ALA A 535 -26.35 3.81 8.63
CA ALA A 535 -27.04 3.30 9.81
C ALA A 535 -28.58 3.31 9.64
N GLU A 536 -29.11 4.34 8.98
CA GLU A 536 -30.54 4.45 8.69
C GLU A 536 -31.00 3.44 7.63
N ILE A 537 -30.21 3.22 6.57
CA ILE A 537 -30.45 2.13 5.59
C ILE A 537 -30.52 0.77 6.32
N ARG A 538 -29.56 0.51 7.21
CA ARG A 538 -29.48 -0.74 7.98
C ARG A 538 -30.63 -0.89 8.97
N ARG A 539 -31.09 0.19 9.60
CA ARG A 539 -32.25 0.19 10.51
C ARG A 539 -33.51 -0.32 9.81
N GLN A 540 -33.63 -0.03 8.51
CA GLN A 540 -34.74 -0.49 7.67
C GLN A 540 -34.50 -1.89 7.06
N HIS A 541 -33.45 -2.60 7.46
CA HIS A 541 -33.00 -3.87 6.87
C HIS A 541 -32.67 -3.77 5.36
N GLY A 542 -32.35 -2.56 4.90
CA GLY A 542 -31.94 -2.29 3.54
C GLY A 542 -30.49 -2.70 3.25
N LEU A 543 -30.13 -2.64 1.98
CA LEU A 543 -28.76 -2.86 1.51
C LEU A 543 -28.12 -1.54 1.11
N VAL A 544 -26.83 -1.40 1.41
CA VAL A 544 -26.00 -0.25 1.06
C VAL A 544 -25.43 -0.46 -0.34
N TYR A 545 -25.87 0.36 -1.28
CA TYR A 545 -25.40 0.37 -2.66
C TYR A 545 -24.69 1.69 -2.95
N VAL A 546 -23.42 1.66 -3.34
CA VAL A 546 -22.69 2.88 -3.72
C VAL A 546 -22.77 3.07 -5.24
N PRO A 547 -23.47 4.11 -5.73
CA PRO A 547 -23.57 4.40 -7.17
C PRO A 547 -22.31 5.07 -7.71
N HIS A 548 -22.04 4.84 -9.00
CA HIS A 548 -21.01 5.49 -9.84
C HIS A 548 -19.74 6.01 -9.13
N PRO A 549 -19.05 5.22 -8.28
CA PRO A 549 -17.89 5.68 -7.53
C PRO A 549 -16.75 6.14 -8.45
N PHE A 550 -15.92 7.06 -7.94
CA PHE A 550 -14.79 7.67 -8.65
C PHE A 550 -15.15 8.61 -9.83
N ASP A 551 -16.43 8.80 -10.16
CA ASP A 551 -16.84 9.84 -11.11
C ASP A 551 -16.65 11.25 -10.53
N ARG A 552 -15.46 11.80 -10.76
CA ARG A 552 -15.06 13.15 -10.30
C ARG A 552 -15.88 14.30 -10.90
N LEU A 553 -16.85 14.01 -11.77
CA LEU A 553 -17.79 14.98 -12.35
C LEU A 553 -19.13 15.04 -11.60
N HIS A 554 -19.36 14.13 -10.64
CA HIS A 554 -20.56 14.04 -9.82
C HIS A 554 -20.20 14.07 -8.32
N SER A 555 -21.21 14.14 -7.44
CA SER A 555 -21.03 14.11 -5.98
C SER A 555 -20.86 12.67 -5.49
N VAL A 556 -19.66 12.12 -5.63
CA VAL A 556 -19.36 10.72 -5.25
C VAL A 556 -18.27 10.65 -4.18
N PRO A 557 -18.29 9.62 -3.31
CA PRO A 557 -17.19 9.41 -2.38
C PRO A 557 -15.91 9.10 -3.16
N ASP A 558 -14.81 9.75 -2.79
CA ASP A 558 -13.48 9.40 -3.31
C ASP A 558 -12.94 8.13 -2.63
N TYR A 559 -11.73 7.70 -3.02
CA TYR A 559 -11.14 6.47 -2.50
C TYR A 559 -11.00 6.47 -0.98
N GLU A 560 -10.65 7.60 -0.36
CA GLU A 560 -10.42 7.67 1.08
C GLU A 560 -11.73 7.61 1.86
N HIS A 561 -12.78 8.29 1.38
CA HIS A 561 -14.11 8.16 1.98
C HIS A 561 -14.69 6.75 1.80
N LEU A 562 -14.48 6.11 0.64
CA LEU A 562 -14.90 4.71 0.43
C LEU A 562 -14.17 3.74 1.35
N LEU A 563 -12.89 3.99 1.66
CA LEU A 563 -12.15 3.19 2.62
C LEU A 563 -12.84 3.21 3.99
N GLU A 564 -13.26 4.37 4.49
CA GLU A 564 -13.86 4.50 5.82
C GLU A 564 -15.12 3.65 6.00
N ILE A 565 -15.86 3.40 4.93
CA ILE A 565 -17.13 2.64 4.95
C ILE A 565 -17.04 1.28 4.24
N VAL A 566 -15.86 0.86 3.79
CA VAL A 566 -15.72 -0.26 2.83
C VAL A 566 -16.36 -1.56 3.30
N GLU A 567 -16.33 -1.80 4.61
CA GLU A 567 -16.90 -2.97 5.29
C GLU A 567 -18.44 -2.94 5.33
N GLU A 568 -19.03 -1.75 5.20
CA GLU A 568 -20.47 -1.53 5.26
C GLU A 568 -21.14 -1.52 3.88
N ILE A 569 -20.37 -1.48 2.79
CA ILE A 569 -20.89 -1.49 1.42
C ILE A 569 -21.28 -2.92 1.03
N ASP A 570 -22.58 -3.16 0.77
CA ASP A 570 -23.03 -4.48 0.28
C ASP A 570 -22.75 -4.64 -1.22
N ILE A 571 -23.02 -3.59 -2.00
CA ILE A 571 -22.96 -3.60 -3.46
C ILE A 571 -22.25 -2.32 -3.95
N LEU A 572 -21.35 -2.45 -4.92
CA LEU A 572 -20.66 -1.32 -5.54
C LEU A 572 -21.00 -1.25 -7.04
N GLU A 573 -21.47 -0.10 -7.54
CA GLU A 573 -21.71 0.08 -8.98
C GLU A 573 -20.39 0.03 -9.76
N VAL A 574 -20.10 -1.08 -10.43
CA VAL A 574 -18.87 -1.26 -11.21
C VAL A 574 -19.04 -0.85 -12.68
N PHE A 575 -20.27 -0.70 -13.13
CA PHE A 575 -20.55 -0.26 -14.48
C PHE A 575 -21.77 0.66 -14.54
N ASN A 576 -21.51 1.90 -14.92
CA ASN A 576 -22.53 2.87 -15.29
C ASN A 576 -22.28 3.36 -16.73
N PRO A 577 -23.27 3.23 -17.64
CA PRO A 577 -23.11 3.58 -19.05
C PRO A 577 -23.08 5.10 -19.30
N ARG A 578 -23.38 5.94 -18.30
CA ARG A 578 -23.40 7.41 -18.44
C ARG A 578 -22.10 8.08 -18.02
N VAL A 579 -21.23 7.36 -17.32
CA VAL A 579 -19.94 7.87 -16.87
C VAL A 579 -19.06 8.22 -18.07
N ALA A 580 -18.55 9.45 -18.08
CA ALA A 580 -17.91 10.04 -19.27
C ALA A 580 -16.56 9.41 -19.64
N LEU A 581 -15.86 8.82 -18.66
CA LEU A 581 -14.55 8.20 -18.83
C LEU A 581 -14.62 6.72 -18.42
N THR A 582 -14.30 5.82 -19.35
CA THR A 582 -14.26 4.37 -19.09
C THR A 582 -13.31 4.00 -17.95
N ALA A 583 -12.29 4.82 -17.70
CA ALA A 583 -11.32 4.64 -16.61
C ALA A 583 -11.97 4.59 -15.21
N PHE A 584 -13.11 5.27 -14.99
CA PHE A 584 -13.79 5.25 -13.69
C PHE A 584 -14.49 3.90 -13.43
N ASN A 585 -15.16 3.33 -14.44
CA ASN A 585 -15.71 1.96 -14.35
C ASN A 585 -14.60 0.93 -14.10
N GLU A 586 -13.44 1.05 -14.77
CA GLU A 586 -12.29 0.18 -14.50
C GLU A 586 -11.72 0.36 -13.08
N GLU A 587 -11.83 1.54 -12.49
CA GLU A 587 -11.41 1.80 -11.11
C GLU A 587 -12.40 1.20 -10.11
N ALA A 588 -13.70 1.34 -10.35
CA ALA A 588 -14.77 0.71 -9.60
C ALA A 588 -14.68 -0.83 -9.62
N GLU A 589 -14.50 -1.44 -10.80
CA GLU A 589 -14.27 -2.88 -10.94
C GLU A 589 -13.06 -3.35 -10.11
N ARG A 590 -11.96 -2.57 -10.15
CA ARG A 590 -10.75 -2.88 -9.37
C ARG A 590 -10.98 -2.74 -7.86
N PHE A 591 -11.69 -1.72 -7.42
CA PHE A 591 -11.99 -1.49 -6.00
C PHE A 591 -12.90 -2.59 -5.45
N ALA A 592 -13.98 -2.93 -6.18
CA ALA A 592 -14.87 -4.02 -5.81
C ALA A 592 -14.14 -5.35 -5.72
N ALA A 593 -13.32 -5.70 -6.71
CA ALA A 593 -12.54 -6.94 -6.71
C ALA A 593 -11.55 -7.00 -5.53
N LYS A 594 -10.86 -5.88 -5.26
CA LYS A 594 -9.87 -5.75 -4.19
C LYS A 594 -10.45 -5.99 -2.79
N TYR A 595 -11.65 -5.45 -2.55
CA TYR A 595 -12.39 -5.58 -1.28
C TYR A 595 -13.43 -6.71 -1.28
N ARG A 596 -13.56 -7.46 -2.38
CA ARG A 596 -14.54 -8.54 -2.59
C ARG A 596 -15.99 -8.08 -2.44
N ILE A 597 -16.27 -6.81 -2.72
CA ILE A 597 -17.61 -6.23 -2.69
C ILE A 597 -18.42 -6.78 -3.88
N VAL A 598 -19.70 -7.05 -3.67
CA VAL A 598 -20.58 -7.57 -4.72
C VAL A 598 -20.72 -6.53 -5.85
N PRO A 599 -20.41 -6.87 -7.11
CA PRO A 599 -20.49 -5.91 -8.20
C PRO A 599 -21.95 -5.64 -8.60
N GLY A 600 -22.32 -4.37 -8.67
CA GLY A 600 -23.60 -3.86 -9.17
C GLY A 600 -23.45 -3.10 -10.48
N ALA A 601 -24.56 -2.87 -11.16
CA ALA A 601 -24.63 -2.05 -12.36
C ALA A 601 -26.03 -1.48 -12.52
N GLY A 602 -26.11 -0.25 -13.00
CA GLY A 602 -27.37 0.44 -13.23
C GLY A 602 -27.30 1.37 -14.42
N SER A 603 -28.45 1.61 -15.06
CA SER A 603 -28.51 2.47 -16.25
C SER A 603 -28.39 3.95 -15.94
N ASP A 604 -28.59 4.34 -14.68
CA ASP A 604 -28.73 5.72 -14.22
C ASP A 604 -29.70 6.50 -15.13
N SER A 605 -30.83 5.85 -15.41
CA SER A 605 -31.76 6.29 -16.45
C SER A 605 -32.69 7.40 -15.94
N HIS A 606 -32.60 8.57 -16.56
CA HIS A 606 -33.50 9.71 -16.34
C HIS A 606 -34.51 9.93 -17.47
N VAL A 607 -34.47 9.06 -18.48
CA VAL A 607 -35.36 9.07 -19.65
C VAL A 607 -35.69 7.62 -19.99
N ALA A 608 -36.94 7.28 -20.32
CA ALA A 608 -37.33 5.89 -20.64
C ALA A 608 -36.46 5.23 -21.73
N GLN A 609 -35.94 6.00 -22.69
CA GLN A 609 -35.02 5.52 -23.73
C GLN A 609 -33.68 5.06 -23.17
N GLY A 610 -33.28 5.58 -22.00
CA GLY A 610 -32.22 5.09 -21.13
C GLY A 610 -32.49 3.63 -20.85
N LEU A 611 -33.19 3.31 -19.74
CA LEU A 611 -33.49 1.99 -19.13
C LEU A 611 -32.54 0.86 -19.57
N GLY A 612 -32.82 -0.45 -19.59
CA GLY A 612 -31.83 -1.55 -19.85
C GLY A 612 -30.72 -1.40 -20.94
N SER A 613 -29.78 -0.50 -20.70
CA SER A 613 -28.53 -0.18 -21.42
C SER A 613 -27.38 -0.93 -20.76
N VAL A 614 -27.53 -1.15 -19.46
CA VAL A 614 -26.98 -2.28 -18.72
C VAL A 614 -28.13 -3.05 -18.09
N MET A 615 -27.95 -4.36 -17.91
CA MET A 615 -28.84 -5.22 -17.15
C MET A 615 -27.98 -6.21 -16.37
N ILE A 616 -28.47 -6.67 -15.24
CA ILE A 616 -27.86 -7.73 -14.45
C ILE A 616 -28.74 -8.97 -14.59
N ARG A 617 -28.15 -10.09 -15.01
CA ARG A 617 -28.83 -11.38 -15.01
C ARG A 617 -28.51 -12.10 -13.70
N LEU A 618 -29.56 -12.44 -12.96
CA LEU A 618 -29.48 -13.14 -11.69
C LEU A 618 -30.69 -14.05 -11.50
N HIS A 619 -30.64 -14.95 -10.53
CA HIS A 619 -31.80 -15.75 -10.14
C HIS A 619 -32.82 -14.91 -9.36
N ALA A 620 -34.12 -15.11 -9.64
CA ALA A 620 -35.19 -14.42 -8.92
C ALA A 620 -35.06 -14.60 -7.39
N PHE A 621 -35.41 -13.57 -6.64
CA PHE A 621 -35.13 -13.45 -5.21
C PHE A 621 -36.40 -13.03 -4.45
N GLU A 622 -36.37 -13.18 -3.13
CA GLU A 622 -37.39 -12.69 -2.21
C GLU A 622 -36.67 -11.93 -1.08
N GLY A 623 -36.80 -10.61 -1.11
CA GLY A 623 -36.21 -9.72 -0.12
C GLY A 623 -34.69 -9.51 -0.25
N PRO A 624 -34.11 -8.66 0.63
CA PRO A 624 -32.75 -8.15 0.48
C PRO A 624 -31.67 -9.23 0.58
N GLN A 625 -31.80 -10.19 1.49
CA GLN A 625 -30.76 -11.19 1.73
C GLN A 625 -30.61 -12.18 0.57
N GLU A 626 -31.73 -12.61 -0.03
CA GLU A 626 -31.68 -13.43 -1.22
C GLU A 626 -31.20 -12.66 -2.44
N PHE A 627 -31.58 -11.37 -2.55
CA PHE A 627 -31.10 -10.51 -3.61
C PHE A 627 -29.58 -10.36 -3.57
N LEU A 628 -29.01 -10.06 -2.40
CA LEU A 628 -27.56 -9.95 -2.23
C LEU A 628 -26.85 -11.28 -2.55
N GLU A 629 -27.43 -12.41 -2.15
CA GLU A 629 -26.86 -13.72 -2.50
C GLU A 629 -26.96 -14.02 -3.99
N ALA A 630 -28.06 -13.63 -4.66
CA ALA A 630 -28.23 -13.78 -6.11
C ALA A 630 -27.21 -12.93 -6.90
N MET A 631 -26.89 -11.75 -6.39
CA MET A 631 -25.95 -10.81 -6.99
C MET A 631 -24.49 -11.31 -6.98
N ARG A 632 -24.11 -12.18 -6.04
CA ARG A 632 -22.74 -12.72 -5.93
C ARG A 632 -22.27 -13.48 -7.17
N ASP A 633 -23.20 -14.17 -7.84
CA ASP A 633 -22.93 -14.97 -9.04
C ASP A 633 -23.57 -14.35 -10.30
N ALA A 634 -23.93 -13.07 -10.25
CA ALA A 634 -24.69 -12.41 -11.31
C ALA A 634 -23.83 -11.96 -12.50
N ASP A 635 -24.42 -11.98 -13.69
CA ASP A 635 -23.77 -11.52 -14.93
C ASP A 635 -24.21 -10.10 -15.29
N ILE A 636 -23.25 -9.19 -15.51
CA ILE A 636 -23.53 -7.84 -16.01
C ILE A 636 -23.55 -7.86 -17.56
N ILE A 637 -24.74 -7.64 -18.13
CA ILE A 637 -25.00 -7.59 -19.57
C ILE A 637 -24.99 -6.15 -20.06
N ARG A 638 -24.08 -5.82 -20.99
CA ARG A 638 -23.89 -4.46 -21.54
C ARG A 638 -24.42 -4.37 -22.97
N LYS A 639 -25.24 -3.36 -23.29
CA LYS A 639 -25.60 -3.02 -24.68
C LYS A 639 -24.82 -1.78 -25.13
N GLN A 640 -24.12 -1.85 -26.26
CA GLN A 640 -23.51 -0.64 -26.85
C GLN A 640 -24.62 0.31 -27.33
N ARG A 641 -24.81 1.44 -26.65
CA ARG A 641 -25.59 2.59 -27.13
C ARG A 641 -24.72 3.85 -27.10
N ASN A 642 -24.95 4.76 -28.04
CA ASN A 642 -24.15 5.98 -28.20
C ASN A 642 -24.48 7.00 -27.09
N LEU A 643 -23.58 7.18 -26.11
CA LEU A 643 -23.74 8.05 -24.92
C LEU A 643 -24.23 9.47 -25.26
N ILE A 644 -23.69 10.07 -26.33
CA ILE A 644 -23.97 11.45 -26.74
C ILE A 644 -25.47 11.63 -27.04
N TYR A 645 -26.10 10.61 -27.60
CA TYR A 645 -27.52 10.63 -27.93
C TYR A 645 -28.43 10.64 -26.69
N VAL A 646 -28.08 9.87 -25.66
CA VAL A 646 -28.88 9.79 -24.42
C VAL A 646 -28.72 11.04 -23.57
N GLN A 647 -27.49 11.58 -23.45
CA GLN A 647 -27.26 12.85 -22.74
C GLN A 647 -27.94 14.03 -23.43
N ALA A 648 -27.95 14.07 -24.77
CA ALA A 648 -28.66 15.10 -25.53
C ALA A 648 -30.19 15.04 -25.30
N LEU A 649 -30.77 13.85 -25.19
CA LEU A 649 -32.19 13.68 -24.89
C LEU A 649 -32.56 14.20 -23.49
N LYS A 650 -31.73 13.93 -22.46
CA LYS A 650 -31.93 14.47 -21.10
C LYS A 650 -32.03 15.99 -21.13
N LEU A 651 -31.02 16.67 -21.72
CA LEU A 651 -30.98 18.13 -21.82
C LEU A 651 -32.18 18.73 -22.57
N LEU A 652 -32.64 18.06 -23.63
CA LEU A 652 -33.79 18.50 -24.41
C LEU A 652 -35.11 18.38 -23.63
N GLN A 653 -35.27 17.33 -22.82
CA GLN A 653 -36.48 17.09 -22.05
C GLN A 653 -36.54 17.93 -20.76
N THR A 654 -35.41 18.12 -20.07
CA THR A 654 -35.34 18.97 -18.86
C THR A 654 -35.27 20.47 -19.19
N GLY A 655 -34.75 20.84 -20.37
CA GLY A 655 -34.67 22.23 -20.84
C GLY A 655 -35.96 22.85 -21.38
N GLY A 656 -37.01 22.05 -21.60
CA GLY A 656 -38.28 22.49 -22.23
C GLY A 656 -39.20 23.34 -21.34
N GLY A 657 -38.87 23.53 -20.06
CA GLY A 657 -39.72 24.15 -19.05
C GLY A 657 -39.48 25.64 -18.82
N ARG A 658 -39.51 26.50 -19.84
CA ARG A 658 -39.74 27.97 -19.67
C ARG A 658 -40.15 28.63 -21.00
N GLY A 659 -41.45 28.85 -21.19
CA GLY A 659 -41.97 29.83 -22.16
C GLY A 659 -42.92 29.34 -23.25
N GLY A 660 -43.95 28.55 -22.92
CA GLY A 660 -45.06 28.27 -23.85
C GLY A 660 -46.00 29.47 -24.01
N ARG A 661 -45.68 30.41 -24.92
CA ARG A 661 -46.60 31.49 -25.34
C ARG A 661 -47.55 30.95 -26.41
N ARG A 662 -48.86 30.95 -26.09
CA ARG A 662 -49.98 30.62 -26.99
C ARG A 662 -49.78 31.22 -28.40
N LEU A 663 -49.89 30.38 -29.43
CA LEU A 663 -50.15 30.81 -30.80
C LEU A 663 -51.52 30.28 -31.22
N SER A 664 -52.50 31.16 -31.11
CA SER A 664 -53.82 31.04 -31.73
C SER A 664 -53.70 31.02 -33.25
N GLY A 665 -54.40 30.08 -33.89
CA GLY A 665 -54.47 29.96 -35.34
C GLY A 665 -55.15 31.16 -36.01
N GLY A 666 -54.60 31.54 -37.16
CA GLY A 666 -55.20 32.44 -38.14
C GLY A 666 -54.51 32.25 -39.50
N PRO A 667 -55.26 32.15 -40.62
CA PRO A 667 -54.71 31.69 -41.89
C PRO A 667 -53.90 32.77 -42.64
N ARG A 668 -52.78 32.34 -43.24
CA ARG A 668 -51.89 33.15 -44.09
C ARG A 668 -52.54 33.50 -45.44
N PRO A 669 -52.30 34.70 -46.00
CA PRO A 669 -52.27 34.91 -47.44
C PRO A 669 -50.85 34.81 -48.01
N ARG A 670 -50.77 34.45 -49.29
CA ARG A 670 -49.57 34.14 -50.10
C ARG A 670 -48.89 35.39 -50.72
N ALA A 671 -47.62 35.18 -51.08
CA ALA A 671 -46.80 35.86 -52.11
C ALA A 671 -46.28 37.27 -51.74
N ARG A 672 -45.09 37.74 -52.14
CA ARG A 672 -44.15 37.50 -53.25
C ARG A 672 -42.70 37.75 -52.73
N ALA A 673 -41.72 36.93 -53.09
CA ALA A 673 -40.67 37.20 -54.08
C ALA A 673 -39.98 38.58 -54.01
N GLY A 674 -38.66 38.58 -53.77
CA GLY A 674 -37.77 39.68 -54.18
C GLY A 674 -36.52 39.88 -53.32
N LYS A 675 -35.39 39.37 -53.83
CA LYS A 675 -34.01 39.92 -53.85
C LYS A 675 -33.66 40.96 -52.76
N ARG A 676 -32.58 40.81 -52.00
CA ARG A 676 -31.19 40.60 -52.40
C ARG A 676 -30.39 39.92 -51.28
#